data_AF-A0A661D9X9-F1
#
_entry.id   AF-A0A661D9X9-F1
#
_cell.length_a   1.000
_cell.length_b   1.000
_cell.length_c   1.000
_cell.angle_alpha   90.00
_cell.angle_beta   90.00
_cell.angle_gamma   90.00
#
_symmetry.space_group_name_H-M   'P 1'
#
loop_
_entity.id
_entity.type
_entity.pdbx_description
1 polymer ?
#
loop_
_entity_poly.entity_id
_entity_poly.type
_entity_poly.pdbx_seq_one_letter_code
_entity_poly.pdbx_strand_id
1 'polypeptide(L)'
;MPLETFGEEQIYNFERIGSFGRFYSGDSFPIEYIMTTFSSAELSELTFARDIRPDKIDFELLMQRDIDEERVRIEMEPYLNPNPQKITPAEIRSRSVFFPPLLAAIVPTKGKVMEAYYANEKGDLMLQTGGKEHIVREWAGLFKLTYFSSTSPHAYRFKLNTGEDEQTTEVGVQREPVKLEIRIAKGNQYGARLVIIDGQHRLFTIQQVYQKHPDLLEHLSVPVCILFAPNATIQKNKAYAPYRVPTVPEVFRHLFVDVNNTAKQVGGHFNILLSDDTISSLACRKFCDYILNNRETEGLAAIEWNAKTKRDSTQIIRAYSLTSIGIIDKALDDSIRNKKLLFKYVLNLEEVTNELYPNGEEEEEVTPNYQEVKWNKFSLNQKNILEAQVKKYLIPCLELIFFRTHEFSTAFEIFCNELNLLKELADSTQQDAPEARQVVNQILDYMPIGDGKSFESARLVYRNFESTVKKERNKQTSAVIQYALFQRAMFDAWAQMLDIARSFVSDPRKVTKGFIKLLDLALQEKGQFFLSEQIYMQHTVFNGNKILVRQETRKLFNQLLMAHLVNPFQVQQICSEMEVADKDFAKLALKLQEKGLSAASEFPKYYEIARKKTFKANYRVYLSIDGEERSELAQAEEEQKCHQQEVKEGKRAKIEVSDRFEVLVDKHVKAEVELAMEALKNNLYETKPESKLD
;
A
#
# COMPACT_ATOMS: atom_id res chain seq x y z
N MET A 1 8.12 38.83 -51.16
CA MET A 1 8.28 39.50 -49.85
C MET A 1 9.56 38.97 -49.21
N PRO A 2 10.41 39.82 -48.64
CA PRO A 2 11.69 39.40 -48.09
C PRO A 2 11.50 38.59 -46.80
N LEU A 3 12.37 37.61 -46.58
CA LEU A 3 12.44 36.68 -45.44
C LEU A 3 12.79 37.34 -44.09
N GLU A 4 12.60 38.65 -43.93
CA GLU A 4 13.05 39.44 -42.76
C GLU A 4 11.96 39.70 -41.70
N THR A 5 10.83 39.00 -41.75
CA THR A 5 9.72 39.17 -40.79
C THR A 5 9.20 37.85 -40.19
N PHE A 6 10.09 36.88 -40.00
CA PHE A 6 9.92 35.94 -38.90
C PHE A 6 10.71 36.48 -37.72
N GLY A 7 10.04 37.16 -36.79
CA GLY A 7 10.61 37.30 -35.44
C GLY A 7 10.87 35.88 -34.93
N GLU A 8 12.08 35.60 -34.48
CA GLU A 8 12.42 34.30 -33.92
C GLU A 8 11.35 33.90 -32.90
N GLU A 9 10.58 32.83 -33.17
CA GLU A 9 9.78 32.20 -32.12
C GLU A 9 10.76 31.88 -30.99
N GLN A 10 10.66 32.57 -29.86
CA GLN A 10 11.48 32.28 -28.69
C GLN A 10 11.18 30.83 -28.27
N ILE A 11 12.09 29.92 -28.65
CA ILE A 11 11.98 28.47 -28.40
C ILE A 11 11.84 28.21 -26.88
N TYR A 12 12.43 29.06 -26.06
CA TYR A 12 12.29 29.09 -24.60
C TYR A 12 11.28 30.18 -24.22
N ASN A 13 10.12 29.76 -23.74
CA ASN A 13 8.96 30.63 -23.49
C ASN A 13 8.78 31.00 -22.01
N PHE A 14 9.70 30.58 -21.14
CA PHE A 14 9.69 30.87 -19.72
C PHE A 14 11.09 31.23 -19.23
N GLU A 15 11.22 32.36 -18.53
CA GLU A 15 12.50 32.89 -18.05
C GLU A 15 12.43 33.23 -16.55
N ARG A 16 13.48 32.85 -15.81
CA ARG A 16 13.67 33.22 -14.39
C ARG A 16 15.14 33.54 -14.09
N ILE A 17 15.34 34.44 -13.16
CA ILE A 17 16.66 34.71 -12.56
C ILE A 17 16.62 34.19 -11.13
N GLY A 18 17.71 33.56 -10.69
CA GLY A 18 17.80 33.02 -9.34
C GLY A 18 19.21 32.69 -8.90
N SER A 19 19.28 32.06 -7.73
CA SER A 19 20.52 31.58 -7.13
C SER A 19 20.67 30.08 -7.42
N PHE A 20 21.81 29.70 -7.99
CA PHE A 20 22.14 28.33 -8.34
C PHE A 20 22.84 27.61 -7.18
N GLY A 21 22.52 26.33 -7.01
CA GLY A 21 23.22 25.45 -6.09
C GLY A 21 23.17 23.98 -6.51
N ARG A 22 23.86 23.13 -5.74
CA ARG A 22 23.95 21.68 -5.97
C ARG A 22 23.91 20.91 -4.66
N PHE A 23 23.07 19.89 -4.61
CA PHE A 23 23.11 18.85 -3.59
C PHE A 23 24.03 17.72 -4.07
N TYR A 24 25.16 17.57 -3.40
CA TYR A 24 26.14 16.52 -3.65
C TYR A 24 26.97 16.30 -2.38
N SER A 25 26.86 15.13 -1.78
CA SER A 25 27.60 14.73 -0.56
C SER A 25 28.02 13.27 -0.65
N GLY A 26 29.26 12.94 -0.26
CA GLY A 26 29.76 11.57 -0.20
C GLY A 26 29.58 10.77 -1.50
N ASP A 27 29.83 11.40 -2.65
CA ASP A 27 29.64 10.83 -4.00
C ASP A 27 28.22 10.39 -4.37
N SER A 28 27.20 10.93 -3.70
CA SER A 28 25.78 10.77 -4.07
C SER A 28 25.46 11.32 -5.46
N PHE A 29 24.34 10.86 -6.04
CA PHE A 29 23.90 11.33 -7.36
C PHE A 29 23.57 12.83 -7.33
N PRO A 30 24.17 13.66 -8.22
CA PRO A 30 24.06 15.11 -8.08
C PRO A 30 22.71 15.65 -8.52
N ILE A 31 22.14 16.52 -7.69
CA ILE A 31 20.94 17.30 -8.00
C ILE A 31 21.31 18.77 -8.01
N GLU A 32 21.01 19.46 -9.10
CA GLU A 32 21.22 20.89 -9.22
C GLU A 32 19.89 21.62 -9.05
N TYR A 33 19.96 22.85 -8.53
CA TYR A 33 18.76 23.63 -8.23
C TYR A 33 18.95 25.11 -8.51
N ILE A 34 17.82 25.77 -8.78
CA ILE A 34 17.71 27.23 -8.86
C ILE A 34 16.63 27.68 -7.90
N MET A 35 17.01 28.52 -6.95
CA MET A 35 16.07 29.21 -6.07
C MET A 35 15.62 30.50 -6.73
N THR A 36 14.31 30.65 -6.95
CA THR A 36 13.70 31.84 -7.55
C THR A 36 12.35 32.15 -6.89
N THR A 37 11.64 33.16 -7.36
CA THR A 37 10.33 33.57 -6.82
C THR A 37 9.27 33.59 -7.91
N PHE A 38 8.03 33.30 -7.53
CA PHE A 38 6.85 33.33 -8.38
C PHE A 38 5.79 34.23 -7.74
N SER A 39 5.14 35.07 -8.55
CA SER A 39 3.89 35.70 -8.14
C SER A 39 2.74 34.68 -8.16
N SER A 40 1.65 34.98 -7.45
CA SER A 40 0.47 34.12 -7.38
C SER A 40 -0.11 33.76 -8.75
N ALA A 41 -0.04 34.66 -9.74
CA ALA A 41 -0.50 34.43 -11.11
C ALA A 41 0.38 33.41 -11.86
N GLU A 42 1.70 33.49 -11.66
CA GLU A 42 2.69 32.65 -12.35
C GLU A 42 2.74 31.22 -11.80
N LEU A 43 2.17 30.97 -10.62
CA LEU A 43 2.03 29.62 -10.05
C LEU A 43 1.16 28.69 -10.91
N SER A 44 0.42 29.23 -11.89
CA SER A 44 -0.30 28.44 -12.90
C SER A 44 0.63 27.71 -13.87
N GLU A 45 1.89 28.13 -14.00
CA GLU A 45 2.92 27.46 -14.81
C GLU A 45 3.44 26.17 -14.14
N LEU A 46 3.17 25.99 -12.84
CA LEU A 46 3.51 24.79 -12.09
C LEU A 46 2.45 23.71 -12.30
N THR A 47 2.90 22.51 -12.64
CA THR A 47 2.07 21.35 -12.93
C THR A 47 2.00 20.43 -11.71
N PHE A 48 0.81 19.92 -11.38
CA PHE A 48 0.68 18.89 -10.35
C PHE A 48 1.15 17.53 -10.89
N ALA A 49 1.69 16.69 -10.01
CA ALA A 49 2.04 15.32 -10.37
C ALA A 49 0.85 14.52 -10.94
N ARG A 50 -0.39 14.84 -10.54
CA ARG A 50 -1.63 14.22 -11.07
C ARG A 50 -1.87 14.48 -12.56
N ASP A 51 -1.35 15.58 -13.11
CA ASP A 51 -1.65 16.02 -14.48
C ASP A 51 -0.70 15.44 -15.54
N ILE A 52 0.33 14.70 -15.10
CA ILE A 52 1.32 14.05 -15.96
C ILE A 52 1.16 12.53 -15.85
N ARG A 53 1.09 11.88 -17.01
CA ARG A 53 1.01 10.43 -17.16
C ARG A 53 2.42 9.91 -17.44
N PRO A 54 2.95 8.93 -16.72
CA PRO A 54 4.12 8.19 -17.22
C PRO A 54 3.77 7.38 -18.47
N ASP A 55 4.76 7.06 -19.32
CA ASP A 55 4.59 6.23 -20.53
C ASP A 55 4.17 4.78 -20.19
N LYS A 56 4.48 4.35 -18.96
CA LYS A 56 3.94 3.15 -18.32
C LYS A 56 3.29 3.57 -17.01
N ILE A 57 2.04 3.18 -16.75
CA ILE A 57 1.40 3.43 -15.45
C ILE A 57 2.18 2.64 -14.40
N ASP A 58 3.11 3.33 -13.74
CA ASP A 58 3.80 2.84 -12.57
C ASP A 58 2.90 3.14 -11.36
N PHE A 59 2.57 2.10 -10.61
CA PHE A 59 1.79 2.19 -9.38
C PHE A 59 2.41 3.21 -8.40
N GLU A 60 3.75 3.32 -8.39
CA GLU A 60 4.47 4.27 -7.54
C GLU A 60 4.22 5.75 -7.94
N LEU A 61 3.88 6.02 -9.20
CA LEU A 61 3.50 7.36 -9.67
C LEU A 61 2.02 7.68 -9.44
N LEU A 62 1.16 6.66 -9.32
CA LEU A 62 -0.25 6.84 -8.91
C LEU A 62 -0.37 7.32 -7.45
N MET A 63 0.54 6.86 -6.58
CA MET A 63 0.61 7.28 -5.18
C MET A 63 0.90 8.78 -4.98
N GLN A 64 1.60 9.42 -5.92
CA GLN A 64 2.02 10.81 -5.82
C GLN A 64 0.93 11.83 -6.21
N ARG A 65 -0.31 11.37 -6.46
CA ARG A 65 -1.41 12.16 -7.04
C ARG A 65 -2.50 12.63 -6.05
N ASP A 66 -2.48 12.17 -4.79
CA ASP A 66 -3.55 12.48 -3.81
C ASP A 66 -3.32 13.85 -3.14
N ILE A 67 -4.16 14.83 -3.50
CA ILE A 67 -4.25 16.13 -2.83
C ILE A 67 -5.45 16.06 -1.89
N ASP A 68 -5.24 16.31 -0.60
CA ASP A 68 -6.28 16.40 0.41
C ASP A 68 -7.02 17.73 0.29
N GLU A 69 -8.00 17.76 -0.62
CA GLU A 69 -8.85 18.93 -0.87
C GLU A 69 -9.66 19.33 0.37
N GLU A 70 -10.01 18.38 1.24
CA GLU A 70 -10.73 18.64 2.49
C GLU A 70 -9.85 19.36 3.50
N ARG A 71 -8.59 18.93 3.66
CA ARG A 71 -7.59 19.64 4.48
C ARG A 71 -7.30 21.03 3.93
N VAL A 72 -7.23 21.17 2.60
CA VAL A 72 -7.06 22.48 1.98
C VAL A 72 -8.23 23.39 2.34
N ARG A 73 -9.47 22.91 2.22
CA ARG A 73 -10.69 23.66 2.52
C ARG A 73 -10.85 24.01 4.00
N ILE A 74 -10.57 23.06 4.90
CA ILE A 74 -10.81 23.23 6.35
C ILE A 74 -9.66 23.98 7.04
N GLU A 75 -8.41 23.72 6.68
CA GLU A 75 -7.24 24.21 7.43
C GLU A 75 -6.47 25.32 6.68
N MET A 76 -6.21 25.14 5.38
CA MET A 76 -5.24 25.97 4.65
C MET A 76 -5.89 27.19 3.97
N GLU A 77 -7.10 27.05 3.43
CA GLU A 77 -7.84 28.17 2.84
C GLU A 77 -8.21 29.22 3.91
N PRO A 78 -8.70 28.87 5.12
CA PRO A 78 -8.89 29.83 6.21
C PRO A 78 -7.58 30.43 6.76
N TYR A 79 -6.44 29.80 6.44
CA TYR A 79 -5.13 30.35 6.79
C TYR A 79 -4.74 31.55 5.93
N LEU A 80 -5.03 31.48 4.62
CA LEU A 80 -4.83 32.60 3.68
C LEU A 80 -6.00 33.59 3.66
N ASN A 81 -7.23 33.11 3.85
CA ASN A 81 -8.45 33.89 3.80
C ASN A 81 -9.28 33.69 5.10
N PRO A 82 -8.88 34.32 6.22
CA PRO A 82 -9.59 34.16 7.50
C PRO A 82 -11.02 34.68 7.44
N ASN A 83 -11.96 33.96 8.07
CA ASN A 83 -13.36 34.39 8.13
C ASN A 83 -13.49 35.64 9.04
N PRO A 84 -13.96 36.79 8.50
CA PRO A 84 -14.09 38.04 9.26
C PRO A 84 -15.13 37.99 10.40
N GLN A 85 -15.99 36.96 10.44
CA GLN A 85 -16.96 36.74 11.52
C GLN A 85 -16.37 36.03 12.74
N LYS A 86 -15.19 35.41 12.60
CA LYS A 86 -14.54 34.60 13.65
C LYS A 86 -13.25 35.22 14.19
N ILE A 87 -12.70 36.25 13.55
CA ILE A 87 -11.41 36.86 13.88
C ILE A 87 -11.56 38.38 13.84
N THR A 88 -11.04 39.07 14.86
CA THR A 88 -11.12 40.52 14.97
C THR A 88 -10.15 41.25 14.03
N PRO A 89 -10.42 42.51 13.64
CA PRO A 89 -9.49 43.31 12.83
C PRO A 89 -8.11 43.56 13.46
N ALA A 90 -7.98 43.39 14.78
CA ALA A 90 -6.70 43.46 15.48
C ALA A 90 -5.90 42.15 15.30
N GLU A 91 -6.55 41.00 15.37
CA GLU A 91 -5.94 39.67 15.17
C GLU A 91 -5.54 39.42 13.71
N ILE A 92 -6.29 39.96 12.73
CA ILE A 92 -5.89 39.90 11.31
C ILE A 92 -4.57 40.66 11.09
N ARG A 93 -4.37 41.80 11.77
CA ARG A 93 -3.17 42.63 11.62
C ARG A 93 -1.95 42.11 12.37
N SER A 94 -2.13 41.30 13.40
CA SER A 94 -1.03 40.67 14.16
C SER A 94 -0.66 39.27 13.65
N ARG A 95 -1.35 38.76 12.62
CA ARG A 95 -1.13 37.44 12.06
C ARG A 95 0.06 37.43 11.10
N SER A 96 1.08 36.64 11.42
CA SER A 96 2.15 36.30 10.50
C SER A 96 1.73 35.13 9.60
N VAL A 97 1.67 35.36 8.29
CA VAL A 97 1.40 34.33 7.28
C VAL A 97 2.71 33.94 6.63
N PHE A 98 3.12 32.67 6.75
CA PHE A 98 4.34 32.15 6.15
C PHE A 98 4.04 30.88 5.37
N PHE A 99 4.42 30.87 4.08
CA PHE A 99 4.39 29.68 3.24
C PHE A 99 5.82 29.22 2.98
N PRO A 100 6.19 27.99 3.39
CA PRO A 100 7.51 27.46 3.06
C PRO A 100 7.66 27.35 1.52
N PRO A 101 8.90 27.34 1.01
CA PRO A 101 9.17 27.23 -0.43
C PRO A 101 8.52 26.02 -1.08
N LEU A 102 8.09 26.18 -2.34
CA LEU A 102 7.64 25.07 -3.17
C LEU A 102 8.84 24.38 -3.82
N LEU A 103 8.76 23.06 -3.97
CA LEU A 103 9.79 22.27 -4.63
C LEU A 103 9.24 21.79 -5.98
N ALA A 104 9.81 22.29 -7.06
CA ALA A 104 9.42 21.93 -8.43
C ALA A 104 10.58 21.20 -9.13
N ALA A 105 10.27 20.26 -10.01
CA ALA A 105 11.25 19.58 -10.84
C ALA A 105 11.04 19.87 -12.31
N ILE A 106 12.13 20.05 -13.05
CA ILE A 106 12.11 20.13 -14.51
C ILE A 106 11.99 18.72 -15.05
N VAL A 107 10.87 18.38 -15.67
CA VAL A 107 10.60 17.05 -16.21
C VAL A 107 10.46 17.11 -17.73
N PRO A 108 11.19 16.28 -18.50
CA PRO A 108 11.03 16.20 -19.95
C PRO A 108 9.72 15.48 -20.28
N THR A 109 8.92 16.09 -21.15
CA THR A 109 7.59 15.57 -21.50
C THR A 109 7.29 15.69 -22.99
N LYS A 110 6.53 14.72 -23.49
CA LYS A 110 5.85 14.78 -24.78
C LYS A 110 4.35 14.70 -24.54
N GLY A 111 3.69 15.85 -24.55
CA GLY A 111 2.30 15.97 -24.13
C GLY A 111 2.11 15.73 -22.63
N LYS A 112 1.29 14.74 -22.27
CA LYS A 112 1.15 14.31 -20.87
C LYS A 112 2.17 13.24 -20.48
N VAL A 113 2.98 12.72 -21.40
CA VAL A 113 3.88 11.59 -21.16
C VAL A 113 5.27 12.05 -20.68
N MET A 114 5.77 11.49 -19.59
CA MET A 114 7.13 11.75 -19.07
C MET A 114 8.20 10.91 -19.78
N GLU A 115 9.33 11.52 -20.15
CA GLU A 115 10.48 10.81 -20.71
C GLU A 115 11.49 10.35 -19.63
N ALA A 116 12.22 9.27 -19.92
CA ALA A 116 13.13 8.63 -18.96
C ALA A 116 14.43 9.42 -18.72
N TYR A 117 14.93 10.17 -19.70
CA TYR A 117 16.21 10.88 -19.64
C TYR A 117 16.08 12.28 -20.24
N TYR A 118 16.91 13.21 -19.80
CA TYR A 118 17.07 14.51 -20.46
C TYR A 118 17.84 14.37 -21.77
N ALA A 119 17.68 15.37 -22.65
CA ALA A 119 18.61 15.60 -23.77
C ALA A 119 20.05 15.76 -23.26
N ASN A 120 21.05 15.47 -24.10
CA ASN A 120 22.44 15.62 -23.68
C ASN A 120 22.78 17.10 -23.43
N GLU A 121 23.57 17.35 -22.40
CA GLU A 121 24.07 18.68 -22.07
C GLU A 121 25.06 19.16 -23.14
N LYS A 122 24.88 20.39 -23.60
CA LYS A 122 25.84 21.13 -24.44
C LYS A 122 26.29 22.39 -23.71
N GLY A 123 27.57 22.70 -23.81
CA GLY A 123 28.16 23.86 -23.16
C GLY A 123 28.79 24.80 -24.18
N ASP A 124 28.36 26.05 -24.19
CA ASP A 124 28.87 27.08 -25.09
C ASP A 124 29.43 28.29 -24.32
N LEU A 125 30.54 28.84 -24.81
CA LEU A 125 31.14 30.09 -24.36
C LEU A 125 30.67 31.22 -25.27
N MET A 126 29.84 32.11 -24.74
CA MET A 126 29.29 33.24 -25.49
C MET A 126 29.99 34.53 -25.03
N LEU A 127 30.69 35.17 -25.98
CA LEU A 127 31.27 36.50 -25.79
C LEU A 127 30.21 37.55 -26.17
N GLN A 128 29.78 38.38 -25.21
CA GLN A 128 28.98 39.57 -25.54
C GLN A 128 29.83 40.79 -25.87
N THR A 129 29.28 41.66 -26.73
CA THR A 129 29.72 43.03 -26.96
C THR A 129 29.52 43.84 -25.68
N GLY A 130 30.57 43.94 -24.85
CA GLY A 130 30.49 44.56 -23.52
C GLY A 130 31.52 44.06 -22.50
N GLY A 131 32.34 43.06 -22.85
CA GLY A 131 33.53 42.69 -22.08
C GLY A 131 33.30 41.74 -20.89
N LYS A 132 32.15 41.07 -20.80
CA LYS A 132 31.90 40.00 -19.82
C LYS A 132 31.56 38.69 -20.53
N GLU A 133 32.29 37.64 -20.19
CA GLU A 133 32.10 36.29 -20.72
C GLU A 133 30.91 35.60 -20.03
N HIS A 134 30.00 35.06 -20.84
CA HIS A 134 28.89 34.26 -20.35
C HIS A 134 29.11 32.79 -20.72
N ILE A 135 28.72 31.91 -19.80
CA ILE A 135 28.77 30.47 -20.01
C ILE A 135 27.34 29.96 -20.06
N VAL A 136 27.01 29.23 -21.12
CA VAL A 136 25.68 28.68 -21.35
C VAL A 136 25.75 27.16 -21.28
N ARG A 137 24.87 26.55 -20.47
CA ARG A 137 24.62 25.10 -20.45
C ARG A 137 23.22 24.84 -20.97
N GLU A 138 23.08 24.07 -22.03
CA GLU A 138 21.80 23.79 -22.69
C GLU A 138 21.49 22.29 -22.70
N TRP A 139 20.27 21.96 -22.28
CA TRP A 139 19.63 20.68 -22.55
C TRP A 139 18.65 20.90 -23.68
N ALA A 140 19.08 20.56 -24.91
CA ALA A 140 18.43 20.96 -26.15
C ALA A 140 16.92 20.68 -26.16
N GLY A 141 16.13 21.72 -26.43
CA GLY A 141 14.67 21.63 -26.47
C GLY A 141 13.96 21.52 -25.11
N LEU A 142 14.67 21.58 -23.99
CA LEU A 142 14.10 21.51 -22.64
C LEU A 142 14.34 22.79 -21.83
N PHE A 143 15.61 23.07 -21.50
CA PHE A 143 15.99 24.25 -20.72
C PHE A 143 17.46 24.63 -20.95
N LYS A 144 17.83 25.86 -20.65
CA LYS A 144 19.21 26.35 -20.65
C LYS A 144 19.49 27.27 -19.47
N LEU A 145 20.75 27.26 -19.03
CA LEU A 145 21.27 28.03 -17.91
C LEU A 145 22.37 28.94 -18.40
N THR A 146 22.25 30.24 -18.11
CA THR A 146 23.28 31.23 -18.43
C THR A 146 23.90 31.76 -17.14
N TYR A 147 25.22 31.65 -17.07
CA TYR A 147 26.05 32.06 -15.95
C TYR A 147 26.98 33.20 -16.34
N PHE A 148 27.39 33.98 -15.34
CA PHE A 148 28.51 34.91 -15.45
C PHE A 148 29.82 34.20 -15.07
N SER A 149 30.87 34.40 -15.86
CA SER A 149 32.20 33.88 -15.52
C SER A 149 32.72 34.52 -14.21
N SER A 150 33.48 33.74 -13.44
CA SER A 150 34.05 34.19 -12.17
C SER A 150 35.37 33.51 -11.88
N THR A 151 36.37 34.32 -11.52
CA THR A 151 37.69 33.88 -11.06
C THR A 151 37.77 33.75 -9.54
N SER A 152 36.66 33.96 -8.82
CA SER A 152 36.62 33.86 -7.36
C SER A 152 36.99 32.46 -6.86
N PRO A 153 37.72 32.33 -5.74
CA PRO A 153 37.94 31.04 -5.08
C PRO A 153 36.64 30.34 -4.68
N HIS A 154 35.55 31.10 -4.47
CA HIS A 154 34.23 30.59 -4.14
C HIS A 154 33.31 30.39 -5.35
N ALA A 155 33.83 30.63 -6.57
CA ALA A 155 33.11 30.35 -7.80
C ALA A 155 32.72 28.87 -7.87
N TYR A 156 31.54 28.58 -8.41
CA TYR A 156 31.16 27.22 -8.70
C TYR A 156 31.93 26.77 -9.95
N ARG A 157 32.59 25.62 -9.89
CA ARG A 157 33.41 25.12 -10.99
C ARG A 157 32.78 23.88 -11.58
N PHE A 158 32.69 23.83 -12.90
CA PHE A 158 32.28 22.64 -13.62
C PHE A 158 33.10 22.45 -14.88
N LYS A 159 33.07 21.22 -15.37
CA LYS A 159 33.79 20.77 -16.56
C LYS A 159 32.88 20.97 -17.78
N LEU A 160 33.25 21.89 -18.66
CA LEU A 160 32.55 22.14 -19.92
C LEU A 160 33.18 21.28 -21.03
N ASN A 161 32.33 20.63 -21.83
CA ASN A 161 32.75 20.00 -23.07
C ASN A 161 32.47 20.96 -24.21
N THR A 162 33.47 21.75 -24.62
CA THR A 162 33.40 22.53 -25.86
C THR A 162 33.58 21.61 -27.06
N GLY A 163 32.86 21.87 -28.16
CA GLY A 163 32.71 20.97 -29.31
C GLY A 163 33.98 20.40 -29.97
N GLU A 164 33.72 19.34 -30.75
CA GLU A 164 34.55 18.48 -31.63
C GLU A 164 35.81 17.79 -31.07
N ASP A 165 36.61 18.41 -30.19
CA ASP A 165 37.91 17.86 -29.78
C ASP A 165 37.97 17.21 -28.37
N GLU A 166 36.81 16.95 -27.73
CA GLU A 166 36.71 16.34 -26.36
C GLU A 166 37.59 17.01 -25.27
N GLN A 167 38.08 18.24 -25.50
CA GLN A 167 38.87 18.94 -24.51
C GLN A 167 37.98 19.48 -23.40
N THR A 168 38.10 18.87 -22.22
CA THR A 168 37.34 19.27 -21.04
C THR A 168 38.00 20.48 -20.38
N THR A 169 37.36 21.65 -20.41
CA THR A 169 37.85 22.86 -19.73
C THR A 169 37.09 23.07 -18.42
N GLU A 170 37.82 23.33 -17.33
CA GLU A 170 37.21 23.72 -16.05
C GLU A 170 36.94 25.22 -16.05
N VAL A 171 35.68 25.60 -15.84
CA VAL A 171 35.26 27.00 -15.85
C VAL A 171 34.60 27.36 -14.53
N GLY A 172 34.99 28.52 -13.97
CA GLY A 172 34.41 29.09 -12.76
C GLY A 172 33.26 30.03 -13.08
N VAL A 173 32.12 29.86 -12.40
CA VAL A 173 30.93 30.71 -12.54
C VAL A 173 30.45 31.31 -11.23
N GLN A 174 29.74 32.43 -11.33
CA GLN A 174 28.97 32.99 -10.22
C GLN A 174 27.77 32.09 -9.91
N ARG A 175 27.45 31.96 -8.61
CA ARG A 175 26.25 31.23 -8.14
C ARG A 175 24.98 32.08 -8.24
N GLU A 176 25.14 33.40 -8.31
CA GLU A 176 24.06 34.36 -8.47
C GLU A 176 24.64 35.62 -9.12
N PRO A 177 23.95 36.24 -10.09
CA PRO A 177 22.69 35.82 -10.69
C PRO A 177 22.88 34.72 -11.76
N VAL A 178 21.97 33.75 -11.80
CA VAL A 178 21.90 32.73 -12.86
C VAL A 178 20.55 32.85 -13.58
N LYS A 179 20.59 32.88 -14.91
CA LYS A 179 19.40 32.97 -15.75
C LYS A 179 19.00 31.56 -16.21
N LEU A 180 17.76 31.18 -15.92
CA LEU A 180 17.10 29.93 -16.30
C LEU A 180 16.06 30.23 -17.39
N GLU A 181 16.19 29.56 -18.53
CA GLU A 181 15.23 29.62 -19.63
C GLU A 181 14.68 28.21 -19.88
N ILE A 182 13.36 28.03 -19.86
CA ILE A 182 12.69 26.74 -20.03
C ILE A 182 11.73 26.81 -21.22
N ARG A 183 11.67 25.73 -21.99
CA ARG A 183 10.62 25.49 -22.98
C ARG A 183 9.47 24.75 -22.30
N ILE A 184 8.53 25.49 -21.72
CA ILE A 184 7.33 24.91 -21.10
C ILE A 184 6.44 24.32 -22.19
N ALA A 185 6.20 23.00 -22.10
CA ALA A 185 5.41 22.26 -23.08
C ALA A 185 3.92 22.63 -23.00
N LYS A 186 3.38 23.21 -24.07
CA LYS A 186 1.93 23.47 -24.23
C LYS A 186 1.27 22.39 -25.09
N GLY A 187 0.16 21.82 -24.61
CA GLY A 187 -0.57 20.77 -25.33
C GLY A 187 0.24 19.48 -25.49
N ASN A 188 0.42 19.01 -26.74
CA ASN A 188 1.10 17.76 -27.08
C ASN A 188 2.55 17.94 -27.58
N GLN A 189 3.11 19.14 -27.42
CA GLN A 189 4.47 19.47 -27.87
C GLN A 189 5.53 18.84 -26.96
N TYR A 190 6.72 18.61 -27.52
CA TYR A 190 7.91 18.23 -26.74
C TYR A 190 8.47 19.45 -26.01
N GLY A 191 8.78 19.29 -24.74
CA GLY A 191 9.37 20.33 -23.90
C GLY A 191 9.45 19.88 -22.44
N ALA A 192 9.69 20.83 -21.54
CA ALA A 192 9.72 20.58 -20.12
C ALA A 192 8.41 20.98 -19.42
N ARG A 193 8.12 20.35 -18.29
CA ARG A 193 7.10 20.82 -17.33
C ARG A 193 7.74 20.99 -15.96
N LEU A 194 7.25 21.97 -15.21
CA LEU A 194 7.66 22.20 -13.82
C LEU A 194 6.71 21.44 -12.89
N VAL A 195 7.12 20.27 -12.41
CA VAL A 195 6.28 19.37 -11.64
C VAL A 195 6.50 19.59 -10.15
N ILE A 196 5.43 19.85 -9.40
CA ILE A 196 5.56 20.00 -7.94
C ILE A 196 5.78 18.65 -7.27
N ILE A 197 6.95 18.53 -6.63
CA ILE A 197 7.35 17.39 -5.83
C ILE A 197 6.91 17.61 -4.37
N ASP A 198 7.13 18.80 -3.82
CA ASP A 198 6.69 19.15 -2.48
C ASP A 198 5.95 20.50 -2.46
N GLY A 199 4.87 20.53 -1.67
CA GLY A 199 3.99 21.68 -1.57
C GLY A 199 2.77 21.63 -2.47
N GLN A 200 2.35 20.45 -2.95
CA GLN A 200 1.16 20.31 -3.80
C GLN A 200 -0.12 20.90 -3.15
N HIS A 201 -0.37 20.63 -1.86
CA HIS A 201 -1.50 21.22 -1.12
C HIS A 201 -1.38 22.75 -1.00
N ARG A 202 -0.15 23.27 -0.83
CA ARG A 202 0.12 24.71 -0.74
C ARG A 202 -0.17 25.38 -2.08
N LEU A 203 0.36 24.83 -3.18
CA LEU A 203 0.08 25.30 -4.53
C LEU A 203 -1.42 25.31 -4.82
N PHE A 204 -2.10 24.19 -4.53
CA PHE A 204 -3.55 24.07 -4.74
C PHE A 204 -4.34 25.11 -3.94
N THR A 205 -3.99 25.31 -2.66
CA THR A 205 -4.63 26.36 -1.82
C THR A 205 -4.44 27.74 -2.43
N ILE A 206 -3.22 28.11 -2.83
CA ILE A 206 -2.93 29.44 -3.38
C ILE A 206 -3.66 29.65 -4.70
N GLN A 207 -3.69 28.64 -5.59
CA GLN A 207 -4.43 28.72 -6.84
C GLN A 207 -5.95 28.85 -6.61
N GLN A 208 -6.52 28.12 -5.65
CA GLN A 208 -7.94 28.22 -5.28
C GLN A 208 -8.29 29.60 -4.71
N VAL A 209 -7.48 30.12 -3.79
CA VAL A 209 -7.69 31.45 -3.19
C VAL A 209 -7.52 32.53 -4.26
N TYR A 210 -6.53 32.42 -5.15
CA TYR A 210 -6.32 33.38 -6.24
C TYR A 210 -7.51 33.44 -7.20
N GLN A 211 -8.12 32.29 -7.52
CA GLN A 211 -9.32 32.23 -8.37
C GLN A 211 -10.54 32.92 -7.73
N LYS A 212 -10.68 32.86 -6.39
CA LYS A 212 -11.82 33.44 -5.66
C LYS A 212 -11.58 34.89 -5.23
N HIS A 213 -10.34 35.22 -4.86
CA HIS A 213 -9.92 36.45 -4.20
C HIS A 213 -8.50 36.86 -4.63
N PRO A 214 -8.31 37.32 -5.87
CA PRO A 214 -6.98 37.66 -6.39
C PRO A 214 -6.31 38.80 -5.60
N ASP A 215 -7.09 39.77 -5.13
CA ASP A 215 -6.62 40.95 -4.38
C ASP A 215 -5.92 40.58 -3.06
N LEU A 216 -6.29 39.45 -2.44
CA LEU A 216 -5.67 38.98 -1.19
C LEU A 216 -4.22 38.51 -1.40
N LEU A 217 -3.85 38.16 -2.63
CA LEU A 217 -2.58 37.53 -2.96
C LEU A 217 -1.71 38.40 -3.88
N GLU A 218 -2.08 39.66 -4.10
CA GLU A 218 -1.39 40.59 -5.01
C GLU A 218 0.09 40.79 -4.62
N HIS A 219 0.38 40.87 -3.31
CA HIS A 219 1.73 41.07 -2.80
C HIS A 219 2.44 39.76 -2.39
N LEU A 220 1.80 38.60 -2.61
CA LEU A 220 2.39 37.32 -2.25
C LEU A 220 3.44 36.91 -3.31
N SER A 221 4.70 36.84 -2.87
CA SER A 221 5.79 36.23 -3.63
C SER A 221 6.14 34.87 -3.01
N VAL A 222 6.00 33.80 -3.78
CA VAL A 222 6.25 32.44 -3.32
C VAL A 222 7.66 32.02 -3.75
N PRO A 223 8.55 31.66 -2.81
CA PRO A 223 9.85 31.10 -3.17
C PRO A 223 9.66 29.70 -3.76
N VAL A 224 10.31 29.43 -4.89
CA VAL A 224 10.27 28.15 -5.59
C VAL A 224 11.69 27.67 -5.84
N CYS A 225 11.98 26.46 -5.38
CA CYS A 225 13.22 25.75 -5.65
C CYS A 225 12.98 24.81 -6.84
N ILE A 226 13.57 25.15 -7.99
CA ILE A 226 13.47 24.37 -9.23
C ILE A 226 14.66 23.40 -9.29
N LEU A 227 14.38 22.10 -9.26
CA LEU A 227 15.35 21.00 -9.25
C LEU A 227 15.49 20.37 -10.64
N PHE A 228 16.70 19.90 -10.95
CA PHE A 228 16.95 19.03 -12.10
C PHE A 228 18.16 18.11 -11.85
N ALA A 229 18.20 16.99 -12.56
CA ALA A 229 19.21 15.96 -12.40
C ALA A 229 20.16 15.94 -13.62
N PRO A 230 21.25 16.74 -13.62
CA PRO A 230 22.07 16.98 -14.82
C PRO A 230 22.67 15.70 -15.43
N ASN A 231 22.93 14.69 -14.60
CA ASN A 231 23.53 13.43 -15.05
C ASN A 231 22.52 12.42 -15.61
N ALA A 232 21.21 12.63 -15.46
CA ALA A 232 20.17 11.72 -15.96
C ALA A 232 19.98 11.86 -17.49
N THR A 233 21.03 11.57 -18.26
CA THR A 233 21.08 11.65 -19.73
C THR A 233 21.47 10.32 -20.37
N ILE A 234 21.08 10.13 -21.64
CA ILE A 234 21.38 8.92 -22.41
C ILE A 234 22.90 8.73 -22.57
N GLN A 235 23.65 9.82 -22.82
CA GLN A 235 25.10 9.77 -22.98
C GLN A 235 25.81 9.30 -21.71
N LYS A 236 25.43 9.83 -20.54
CA LYS A 236 26.00 9.40 -19.25
C LYS A 236 25.65 7.95 -18.97
N ASN A 237 24.41 7.52 -19.22
CA ASN A 237 24.02 6.12 -19.03
C ASN A 237 24.88 5.14 -19.86
N LYS A 238 25.29 5.52 -21.08
CA LYS A 238 26.22 4.72 -21.89
C LYS A 238 27.65 4.75 -21.35
N ALA A 239 28.11 5.90 -20.86
CA ALA A 239 29.48 6.07 -20.36
C ALA A 239 29.75 5.32 -19.03
N TYR A 240 28.73 5.15 -18.19
CA TYR A 240 28.85 4.46 -16.91
C TYR A 240 28.64 2.94 -16.99
N ALA A 241 28.40 2.38 -18.18
CA ALA A 241 28.22 0.95 -18.37
C ALA A 241 29.42 0.15 -17.79
N PRO A 242 29.19 -0.97 -17.07
CA PRO A 242 27.92 -1.70 -16.94
C PRO A 242 26.94 -1.12 -15.90
N TYR A 243 27.33 -0.09 -15.14
CA TYR A 243 26.48 0.55 -14.15
C TYR A 243 25.46 1.49 -14.80
N ARG A 244 24.21 1.41 -14.33
CA ARG A 244 23.11 2.21 -14.87
C ARG A 244 23.01 3.54 -14.13
N VAL A 245 22.79 4.61 -14.90
CA VAL A 245 22.44 5.92 -14.36
C VAL A 245 20.92 5.97 -14.09
N PRO A 246 20.49 6.47 -12.91
CA PRO A 246 19.08 6.68 -12.60
C PRO A 246 18.36 7.52 -13.67
N THR A 247 17.12 7.16 -13.97
CA THR A 247 16.23 7.90 -14.87
C THR A 247 15.66 9.13 -14.16
N VAL A 248 15.16 10.11 -14.92
CA VAL A 248 14.51 11.31 -14.38
C VAL A 248 13.35 10.98 -13.43
N PRO A 249 12.42 10.05 -13.77
CA PRO A 249 11.38 9.61 -12.83
C PRO A 249 11.93 9.02 -11.53
N GLU A 250 12.97 8.18 -11.60
CA GLU A 250 13.56 7.52 -10.42
C GLU A 250 14.21 8.52 -9.47
N VAL A 251 14.95 9.49 -10.01
CA VAL A 251 15.61 10.53 -9.21
C VAL A 251 14.60 11.36 -8.44
N PHE A 252 13.55 11.82 -9.12
CA PHE A 252 12.51 12.64 -8.47
C PHE A 252 11.63 11.82 -7.53
N ARG A 253 11.43 10.53 -7.80
CA ARG A 253 10.80 9.60 -6.86
C ARG A 253 11.58 9.51 -5.55
N HIS A 254 12.89 9.32 -5.61
CA HIS A 254 13.73 9.27 -4.41
C HIS A 254 13.68 10.58 -3.62
N LEU A 255 13.81 11.71 -4.31
CA LEU A 255 13.70 13.04 -3.67
C LEU A 255 12.34 13.28 -3.01
N PHE A 256 11.25 12.84 -3.65
CA PHE A 256 9.90 12.92 -3.06
C PHE A 256 9.80 12.13 -1.76
N VAL A 257 10.32 10.90 -1.75
CA VAL A 257 10.31 10.03 -0.56
C VAL A 257 11.13 10.65 0.56
N ASP A 258 12.33 11.13 0.26
CA ASP A 258 13.24 11.71 1.25
C ASP A 258 12.64 12.97 1.89
N VAL A 259 12.00 13.83 1.10
CA VAL A 259 11.36 15.07 1.57
C VAL A 259 10.11 14.78 2.42
N ASN A 260 9.31 13.78 2.05
CA ASN A 260 8.09 13.43 2.81
C ASN A 260 8.37 12.60 4.06
N ASN A 261 9.39 11.73 4.05
CA ASN A 261 9.79 10.97 5.24
C ASN A 261 10.30 11.87 6.38
N THR A 262 10.78 13.06 6.05
CA THR A 262 11.20 14.07 7.04
C THR A 262 10.07 15.02 7.48
N ALA A 263 8.94 15.08 6.75
CA ALA A 263 7.83 15.99 7.03
C ALA A 263 6.48 15.25 7.21
N LYS A 264 6.13 14.97 8.48
CA LYS A 264 4.82 14.44 8.97
C LYS A 264 4.41 13.09 8.36
N GLN A 265 4.39 12.03 9.18
CA GLN A 265 3.97 10.67 8.79
C GLN A 265 2.68 10.67 7.97
N VAL A 266 2.78 10.34 6.68
CA VAL A 266 1.64 9.88 5.89
C VAL A 266 1.07 8.64 6.58
N GLY A 267 -0.24 8.57 6.80
CA GLY A 267 -0.86 7.47 7.53
C GLY A 267 -1.20 6.27 6.63
N GLY A 268 -1.50 5.12 7.24
CA GLY A 268 -2.19 4.01 6.57
C GLY A 268 -1.36 3.29 5.49
N HIS A 269 -1.96 3.08 4.31
CA HIS A 269 -1.37 2.32 3.20
C HIS A 269 -0.10 2.96 2.64
N PHE A 270 0.01 4.29 2.69
CA PHE A 270 1.15 5.01 2.14
C PHE A 270 2.46 4.64 2.85
N ASN A 271 2.45 4.42 4.17
CA ASN A 271 3.65 3.97 4.89
C ASN A 271 4.12 2.58 4.44
N ILE A 272 3.18 1.68 4.14
CA ILE A 272 3.49 0.32 3.71
C ILE A 272 4.12 0.36 2.31
N LEU A 273 3.57 1.16 1.41
CA LEU A 273 4.05 1.22 0.04
C LEU A 273 5.34 2.03 -0.10
N LEU A 274 5.55 3.06 0.73
CA LEU A 274 6.78 3.86 0.70
C LEU A 274 7.94 3.21 1.47
N SER A 275 7.67 2.24 2.35
CA SER A 275 8.72 1.56 3.10
C SER A 275 9.51 0.59 2.20
N ASP A 276 10.83 0.76 2.22
CA ASP A 276 11.81 -0.14 1.62
C ASP A 276 12.42 -1.12 2.64
N ASP A 277 12.00 -1.05 3.90
CA ASP A 277 12.70 -1.66 5.03
C ASP A 277 12.28 -3.11 5.29
N THR A 278 11.14 -3.54 4.74
CA THR A 278 10.58 -4.88 4.99
C THR A 278 10.20 -5.60 3.72
N ILE A 279 10.32 -6.93 3.74
CA ILE A 279 9.87 -7.80 2.65
C ILE A 279 8.35 -7.72 2.45
N SER A 280 7.58 -7.48 3.52
CA SER A 280 6.11 -7.30 3.43
C SER A 280 5.72 -6.08 2.59
N SER A 281 6.37 -4.94 2.82
CA SER A 281 6.20 -3.69 2.09
C SER A 281 6.61 -3.84 0.62
N LEU A 282 7.73 -4.52 0.38
CA LEU A 282 8.18 -4.87 -0.97
C LEU A 282 7.17 -5.77 -1.69
N ALA A 283 6.67 -6.80 -1.01
CA ALA A 283 5.66 -7.70 -1.56
C ALA A 283 4.35 -6.99 -1.88
N CYS A 284 3.88 -6.07 -1.03
CA CYS A 284 2.66 -5.30 -1.29
C CYS A 284 2.78 -4.44 -2.55
N ARG A 285 3.91 -3.76 -2.75
CA ARG A 285 4.18 -3.00 -3.98
C ARG A 285 4.22 -3.90 -5.21
N LYS A 286 5.06 -4.93 -5.18
CA LYS A 286 5.21 -5.84 -6.33
C LYS A 286 3.92 -6.60 -6.65
N PHE A 287 3.07 -6.84 -5.65
CA PHE A 287 1.74 -7.38 -5.84
C PHE A 287 0.84 -6.41 -6.60
N CYS A 288 0.77 -5.14 -6.18
CA CYS A 288 0.00 -4.12 -6.89
C CYS A 288 0.49 -3.94 -8.33
N ASP A 289 1.82 -3.86 -8.53
CA ASP A 289 2.44 -3.80 -9.87
C ASP A 289 2.03 -4.99 -10.73
N TYR A 290 2.08 -6.21 -10.18
CA TYR A 290 1.76 -7.43 -10.91
C TYR A 290 0.28 -7.48 -11.29
N ILE A 291 -0.61 -7.10 -10.39
CA ILE A 291 -2.05 -7.07 -10.65
C ILE A 291 -2.39 -6.01 -11.69
N LEU A 292 -1.83 -4.81 -11.61
CA LEU A 292 -2.03 -3.77 -12.62
C LEU A 292 -1.57 -4.21 -14.01
N ASN A 293 -0.45 -4.93 -14.12
CA ASN A 293 0.08 -5.39 -15.41
C ASN A 293 -0.69 -6.59 -16.00
N ASN A 294 -1.29 -7.45 -15.16
CA ASN A 294 -1.92 -8.70 -15.63
C ASN A 294 -3.46 -8.68 -15.60
N ARG A 295 -4.06 -7.81 -14.79
CA ARG A 295 -5.52 -7.68 -14.59
C ARG A 295 -5.99 -6.24 -14.73
N GLU A 296 -5.15 -5.37 -15.28
CA GLU A 296 -5.44 -3.97 -15.59
C GLU A 296 -5.91 -3.18 -14.35
N THR A 297 -6.57 -2.04 -14.58
CA THR A 297 -7.06 -1.16 -13.53
C THR A 297 -8.19 -1.77 -12.70
N GLU A 298 -8.97 -2.72 -13.25
CA GLU A 298 -10.03 -3.42 -12.53
C GLU A 298 -9.45 -4.31 -11.43
N GLY A 299 -8.39 -5.07 -11.75
CA GLY A 299 -7.70 -5.90 -10.77
C GLY A 299 -7.17 -5.06 -9.61
N LEU A 300 -6.60 -3.89 -9.92
CA LEU A 300 -6.09 -2.97 -8.90
C LEU A 300 -7.22 -2.33 -8.09
N ALA A 301 -8.35 -1.98 -8.72
CA ALA A 301 -9.55 -1.44 -8.06
C ALA A 301 -10.14 -2.39 -7.01
N ALA A 302 -10.01 -3.70 -7.22
CA ALA A 302 -10.42 -4.73 -6.29
C ALA A 302 -9.51 -4.85 -5.04
N ILE A 303 -8.36 -4.16 -5.00
CA ILE A 303 -7.43 -4.13 -3.87
C ILE A 303 -7.42 -2.73 -3.25
N GLU A 304 -7.65 -2.64 -1.94
CA GLU A 304 -7.54 -1.36 -1.24
C GLU A 304 -6.08 -1.01 -0.94
N TRP A 305 -5.58 0.07 -1.54
CA TRP A 305 -4.19 0.51 -1.40
C TRP A 305 -4.01 2.00 -1.10
N ASN A 306 -5.10 2.77 -0.94
CA ASN A 306 -5.06 4.23 -0.70
C ASN A 306 -5.81 4.69 0.58
N ALA A 307 -5.85 3.86 1.61
CA ALA A 307 -6.46 4.20 2.90
C ALA A 307 -5.53 5.12 3.70
N LYS A 308 -6.06 6.28 4.13
CA LYS A 308 -5.29 7.35 4.77
C LYS A 308 -5.01 7.07 6.26
N THR A 309 -5.90 6.36 6.95
CA THR A 309 -5.72 6.08 8.39
C THR A 309 -5.18 4.67 8.62
N LYS A 310 -4.41 4.50 9.70
CA LYS A 310 -3.89 3.18 10.12
C LYS A 310 -4.99 2.19 10.49
N ARG A 311 -6.14 2.68 10.93
CA ARG A 311 -7.29 1.84 11.27
C ARG A 311 -7.88 1.26 9.99
N ASP A 312 -8.21 2.15 9.07
CA ASP A 312 -8.83 1.86 7.78
C ASP A 312 -7.93 0.98 6.91
N SER A 313 -6.62 1.19 6.97
CA SER A 313 -5.64 0.38 6.24
C SER A 313 -5.61 -1.09 6.66
N THR A 314 -6.22 -1.48 7.77
CA THR A 314 -6.25 -2.87 8.24
C THR A 314 -7.63 -3.50 8.16
N GLN A 315 -8.55 -2.86 7.42
CA GLN A 315 -9.92 -3.29 7.21
C GLN A 315 -10.24 -3.26 5.72
N ILE A 316 -11.36 -3.88 5.36
CA ILE A 316 -11.95 -3.78 4.03
C ILE A 316 -13.15 -2.86 4.18
N ILE A 317 -13.12 -1.73 3.49
CA ILE A 317 -14.11 -0.66 3.59
C ILE A 317 -15.05 -0.71 2.38
N ARG A 318 -14.49 -0.94 1.20
CA ARG A 318 -15.23 -0.93 -0.07
C ARG A 318 -15.91 -2.27 -0.28
N ALA A 319 -17.18 -2.24 -0.69
CA ALA A 319 -17.99 -3.45 -0.88
C ALA A 319 -17.41 -4.39 -1.97
N TYR A 320 -16.78 -3.80 -2.98
CA TYR A 320 -16.23 -4.50 -4.13
C TYR A 320 -14.77 -4.95 -3.95
N SER A 321 -14.12 -4.59 -2.85
CA SER A 321 -12.73 -4.99 -2.62
C SER A 321 -12.62 -6.43 -2.10
N LEU A 322 -11.61 -7.13 -2.60
CA LEU A 322 -11.24 -8.49 -2.20
C LEU A 322 -10.38 -8.44 -0.92
N THR A 323 -9.43 -7.51 -0.87
CA THR A 323 -8.52 -7.35 0.27
C THR A 323 -7.95 -5.93 0.32
N SER A 324 -7.17 -5.67 1.36
CA SER A 324 -6.40 -4.44 1.58
C SER A 324 -4.92 -4.80 1.71
N ILE A 325 -4.03 -3.95 1.17
CA ILE A 325 -2.59 -4.17 1.30
C ILE A 325 -2.14 -4.16 2.77
N GLY A 326 -2.82 -3.45 3.66
CA GLY A 326 -2.47 -3.46 5.07
C GLY A 326 -2.95 -4.70 5.81
N ILE A 327 -3.90 -5.44 5.25
CA ILE A 327 -4.21 -6.82 5.69
C ILE A 327 -3.08 -7.75 5.25
N ILE A 328 -2.65 -7.67 3.98
CA ILE A 328 -1.58 -8.50 3.43
C ILE A 328 -0.27 -8.27 4.18
N ASP A 329 0.15 -7.02 4.32
CA ASP A 329 1.38 -6.62 5.03
C ASP A 329 1.42 -7.22 6.44
N LYS A 330 0.37 -6.95 7.22
CA LYS A 330 0.25 -7.44 8.59
C LYS A 330 0.17 -8.96 8.68
N ALA A 331 -0.50 -9.60 7.72
CA ALA A 331 -0.60 -11.06 7.67
C ALA A 331 0.76 -11.70 7.40
N LEU A 332 1.50 -11.22 6.40
CA LEU A 332 2.86 -11.69 6.09
C LEU A 332 3.82 -11.47 7.28
N ASP A 333 3.76 -10.29 7.89
CA ASP A 333 4.57 -9.95 9.07
C ASP A 333 4.29 -10.89 10.24
N ASP A 334 3.02 -11.17 10.54
CA ASP A 334 2.66 -12.02 11.68
C ASP A 334 2.95 -13.51 11.41
N SER A 335 2.78 -13.98 10.17
CA SER A 335 2.83 -15.40 9.83
C SER A 335 4.23 -15.91 9.44
N ILE A 336 5.07 -15.05 8.84
CA ILE A 336 6.37 -15.46 8.24
C ILE A 336 7.58 -14.83 8.94
N ARG A 337 7.52 -13.55 9.34
CA ARG A 337 8.68 -12.76 9.84
C ARG A 337 9.57 -13.49 10.85
N ASN A 338 8.96 -14.16 11.83
CA ASN A 338 9.68 -14.80 12.94
C ASN A 338 10.14 -16.24 12.61
N LYS A 339 9.78 -16.79 11.44
CA LYS A 339 10.07 -18.17 11.04
C LYS A 339 11.16 -18.20 9.99
N LYS A 340 12.43 -18.23 10.42
CA LYS A 340 13.61 -18.16 9.54
C LYS A 340 13.59 -19.18 8.39
N LEU A 341 13.27 -20.45 8.68
CA LEU A 341 13.25 -21.52 7.67
C LEU A 341 12.13 -21.32 6.65
N LEU A 342 10.94 -20.92 7.13
CA LEU A 342 9.81 -20.63 6.27
C LEU A 342 10.10 -19.44 5.35
N PHE A 343 10.70 -18.37 5.89
CA PHE A 343 11.11 -17.22 5.10
C PHE A 343 12.06 -17.61 3.95
N LYS A 344 13.10 -18.41 4.25
CA LYS A 344 14.03 -18.91 3.22
C LYS A 344 13.33 -19.74 2.16
N TYR A 345 12.38 -20.58 2.57
CA TYR A 345 11.60 -21.44 1.68
C TYR A 345 10.63 -20.66 0.77
N VAL A 346 9.87 -19.71 1.33
CA VAL A 346 8.86 -18.94 0.59
C VAL A 346 9.47 -18.11 -0.54
N LEU A 347 10.69 -17.61 -0.33
CA LEU A 347 11.43 -16.86 -1.36
C LEU A 347 12.47 -17.72 -2.11
N ASN A 348 12.51 -19.03 -1.84
CA ASN A 348 13.49 -19.97 -2.39
C ASN A 348 14.94 -19.42 -2.40
N LEU A 349 15.39 -18.88 -1.25
CA LEU A 349 16.69 -18.19 -1.17
C LEU A 349 17.90 -19.09 -1.43
N GLU A 350 17.70 -20.41 -1.37
CA GLU A 350 18.71 -21.40 -1.76
C GLU A 350 19.15 -21.23 -3.22
N GLU A 351 18.22 -20.86 -4.12
CA GLU A 351 18.51 -20.64 -5.56
C GLU A 351 19.49 -19.48 -5.79
N VAL A 352 19.46 -18.45 -4.94
CA VAL A 352 20.24 -17.21 -5.09
C VAL A 352 21.26 -17.01 -3.98
N THR A 353 21.64 -18.07 -3.26
CA THR A 353 22.57 -17.96 -2.14
C THR A 353 23.92 -17.37 -2.58
N ASN A 354 24.44 -17.79 -3.73
CA ASN A 354 25.70 -17.28 -4.28
C ASN A 354 25.58 -15.81 -4.73
N GLU A 355 24.42 -15.37 -5.21
CA GLU A 355 24.20 -13.96 -5.58
C GLU A 355 24.04 -13.07 -4.34
N LEU A 356 23.42 -13.60 -3.28
CA LEU A 356 23.25 -12.90 -2.01
C LEU A 356 24.56 -12.81 -1.22
N TYR A 357 25.46 -13.79 -1.38
CA TYR A 357 26.73 -13.94 -0.67
C TYR A 357 27.87 -14.40 -1.62
N PRO A 358 28.33 -13.54 -2.54
CA PRO A 358 29.24 -13.91 -3.63
C PRO A 358 30.66 -14.39 -3.22
N ASN A 359 31.06 -14.27 -1.94
CA ASN A 359 32.41 -14.60 -1.47
C ASN A 359 32.43 -15.58 -0.28
N GLY A 360 31.40 -16.41 -0.10
CA GLY A 360 31.16 -17.19 1.12
C GLY A 360 32.00 -18.46 1.35
N GLU A 361 33.07 -18.74 0.60
CA GLU A 361 33.88 -19.96 0.77
C GLU A 361 35.24 -19.75 1.46
N GLU A 362 35.67 -18.53 1.76
CA GLU A 362 36.87 -18.29 2.59
C GLU A 362 36.44 -17.83 3.99
N GLU A 363 36.31 -18.80 4.90
CA GLU A 363 36.21 -18.58 6.34
C GLU A 363 37.42 -17.75 6.80
N GLU A 364 37.22 -16.46 7.10
CA GLU A 364 37.73 -15.78 8.33
C GLU A 364 37.62 -14.24 8.34
N GLU A 365 37.21 -13.55 7.27
CA GLU A 365 36.95 -12.11 7.35
C GLU A 365 35.54 -11.74 6.87
N VAL A 366 34.67 -11.41 7.83
CA VAL A 366 33.38 -10.77 7.59
C VAL A 366 33.63 -9.43 6.91
N THR A 367 33.61 -9.42 5.58
CA THR A 367 33.63 -8.19 4.80
C THR A 367 32.38 -7.35 5.15
N PRO A 368 32.52 -6.05 5.49
CA PRO A 368 31.45 -5.24 6.09
C PRO A 368 30.23 -4.97 5.20
N ASN A 369 30.19 -5.49 3.97
CA ASN A 369 29.18 -5.16 2.95
C ASN A 369 28.04 -6.18 2.79
N TYR A 370 28.12 -7.39 3.37
CA TYR A 370 27.09 -8.43 3.21
C TYR A 370 26.61 -8.98 4.55
N GLN A 371 25.42 -8.52 4.97
CA GLN A 371 24.77 -8.96 6.21
C GLN A 371 23.84 -10.16 5.98
N GLU A 372 23.63 -10.99 7.00
CA GLU A 372 22.61 -12.05 6.99
C GLU A 372 21.23 -11.44 6.68
N VAL A 373 20.61 -11.86 5.57
CA VAL A 373 19.28 -11.38 5.16
C VAL A 373 18.24 -11.80 6.19
N LYS A 374 17.53 -10.82 6.75
CA LYS A 374 16.35 -11.00 7.59
C LYS A 374 15.17 -10.24 6.99
N TRP A 375 13.97 -10.56 7.46
CA TRP A 375 12.73 -9.95 7.00
C TRP A 375 12.73 -8.42 6.96
N ASN A 376 13.45 -7.77 7.88
CA ASN A 376 13.57 -6.33 8.02
C ASN A 376 15.01 -5.81 7.99
N LYS A 377 15.96 -6.59 7.46
CA LYS A 377 17.38 -6.23 7.44
C LYS A 377 18.08 -6.88 6.25
N PHE A 378 18.37 -6.08 5.22
CA PHE A 378 19.10 -6.46 4.00
C PHE A 378 19.73 -5.20 3.37
N SER A 379 20.81 -5.36 2.60
CA SER A 379 21.47 -4.24 1.90
C SER A 379 20.74 -3.86 0.60
N LEU A 380 21.07 -2.72 0.00
CA LEU A 380 20.47 -2.27 -1.27
C LEU A 380 20.76 -3.25 -2.42
N ASN A 381 21.95 -3.86 -2.45
CA ASN A 381 22.28 -4.87 -3.46
C ASN A 381 21.45 -6.16 -3.28
N GLN A 382 21.30 -6.61 -2.04
CA GLN A 382 20.45 -7.76 -1.71
C GLN A 382 18.97 -7.47 -2.00
N LYS A 383 18.52 -6.21 -1.86
CA LYS A 383 17.13 -5.80 -2.14
C LYS A 383 16.70 -6.17 -3.56
N ASN A 384 17.50 -5.88 -4.59
CA ASN A 384 17.13 -6.17 -5.98
C ASN A 384 16.96 -7.68 -6.23
N ILE A 385 17.82 -8.49 -5.62
CA ILE A 385 17.75 -9.96 -5.68
C ILE A 385 16.47 -10.45 -4.95
N LEU A 386 16.22 -9.92 -3.75
CA LEU A 386 15.03 -10.25 -2.97
C LEU A 386 13.74 -9.81 -3.67
N GLU A 387 13.75 -8.68 -4.36
CA GLU A 387 12.63 -8.19 -5.17
C GLU A 387 12.34 -9.15 -6.33
N ALA A 388 13.38 -9.65 -7.01
CA ALA A 388 13.22 -10.66 -8.04
C ALA A 388 12.63 -11.96 -7.47
N GLN A 389 13.08 -12.40 -6.30
CA GLN A 389 12.56 -13.60 -5.63
C GLN A 389 11.11 -13.42 -5.15
N VAL A 390 10.77 -12.28 -4.58
CA VAL A 390 9.40 -11.91 -4.22
C VAL A 390 8.50 -11.98 -5.44
N LYS A 391 8.90 -11.35 -6.55
CA LYS A 391 8.15 -11.37 -7.81
C LYS A 391 8.00 -12.79 -8.39
N LYS A 392 9.01 -13.64 -8.25
CA LYS A 392 9.03 -15.00 -8.81
C LYS A 392 8.23 -16.02 -8.00
N TYR A 393 8.30 -15.97 -6.66
CA TYR A 393 7.72 -16.99 -5.79
C TYR A 393 6.55 -16.49 -4.94
N LEU A 394 6.67 -15.33 -4.30
CA LEU A 394 5.64 -14.84 -3.37
C LEU A 394 4.44 -14.22 -4.08
N ILE A 395 4.66 -13.37 -5.08
CA ILE A 395 3.58 -12.67 -5.81
C ILE A 395 2.61 -13.64 -6.51
N PRO A 396 3.07 -14.70 -7.21
CA PRO A 396 2.16 -15.70 -7.76
C PRO A 396 1.31 -16.39 -6.68
N CYS A 397 1.85 -16.63 -5.49
CA CYS A 397 1.07 -17.21 -4.40
C CYS A 397 -0.06 -16.26 -3.94
N LEU A 398 0.21 -14.96 -3.86
CA LEU A 398 -0.81 -13.97 -3.51
C LEU A 398 -1.90 -13.86 -4.59
N GLU A 399 -1.53 -13.91 -5.88
CA GLU A 399 -2.52 -13.92 -6.97
C GLU A 399 -3.39 -15.17 -6.92
N LEU A 400 -2.78 -16.33 -6.70
CA LEU A 400 -3.50 -17.58 -6.51
C LEU A 400 -4.53 -17.49 -5.37
N ILE A 401 -4.12 -17.01 -4.20
CA ILE A 401 -5.01 -16.91 -3.03
C ILE A 401 -6.19 -15.96 -3.29
N PHE A 402 -5.94 -14.75 -3.79
CA PHE A 402 -6.98 -13.72 -3.88
C PHE A 402 -7.76 -13.70 -5.19
N PHE A 403 -7.26 -14.32 -6.27
CA PHE A 403 -7.94 -14.28 -7.57
C PHE A 403 -8.25 -15.66 -8.16
N ARG A 404 -7.79 -16.76 -7.56
CA ARG A 404 -8.10 -18.13 -8.03
C ARG A 404 -8.93 -18.96 -7.06
N THR A 405 -8.93 -18.65 -5.78
CA THR A 405 -9.86 -19.25 -4.82
C THR A 405 -11.30 -18.96 -5.23
N HIS A 406 -12.17 -19.96 -5.22
CA HIS A 406 -13.51 -19.88 -5.82
C HIS A 406 -14.36 -18.70 -5.29
N GLU A 407 -14.36 -18.48 -3.98
CA GLU A 407 -15.10 -17.41 -3.33
C GLU A 407 -14.59 -16.00 -3.71
N PHE A 408 -13.27 -15.84 -3.79
CA PHE A 408 -12.68 -14.56 -4.16
C PHE A 408 -12.79 -14.28 -5.66
N SER A 409 -12.64 -15.31 -6.52
CA SER A 409 -12.83 -15.16 -7.96
C SER A 409 -14.28 -14.79 -8.28
N THR A 410 -15.25 -15.43 -7.63
CA THR A 410 -16.68 -15.10 -7.77
C THR A 410 -16.97 -13.67 -7.31
N ALA A 411 -16.39 -13.24 -6.18
CA ALA A 411 -16.53 -11.85 -5.72
C ALA A 411 -15.94 -10.84 -6.73
N PHE A 412 -14.82 -11.17 -7.36
CA PHE A 412 -14.18 -10.34 -8.39
C PHE A 412 -15.02 -10.27 -9.67
N GLU A 413 -15.57 -11.40 -10.11
CA GLU A 413 -16.45 -11.47 -11.29
C GLU A 413 -17.73 -10.63 -11.10
N ILE A 414 -18.34 -10.67 -9.92
CA ILE A 414 -19.49 -9.81 -9.58
C ILE A 414 -19.12 -8.34 -9.70
N PHE A 415 -17.96 -7.94 -9.17
CA PHE A 415 -17.46 -6.58 -9.31
C PHE A 415 -17.25 -6.19 -10.78
N CYS A 416 -16.58 -7.03 -11.57
CA CYS A 416 -16.33 -6.76 -12.98
C CYS A 416 -17.63 -6.64 -13.79
N ASN A 417 -18.62 -7.48 -13.52
CA ASN A 417 -19.91 -7.44 -14.20
C ASN A 417 -20.65 -6.11 -13.93
N GLU A 418 -20.74 -5.70 -12.67
CA GLU A 418 -21.38 -4.43 -12.30
C GLU A 418 -20.58 -3.22 -12.80
N LEU A 419 -19.26 -3.30 -12.83
CA LEU A 419 -18.41 -2.24 -13.38
C LEU A 419 -18.59 -2.11 -14.89
N ASN A 420 -18.75 -3.22 -15.62
CA ASN A 420 -19.00 -3.19 -17.05
C ASN A 420 -20.34 -2.54 -17.38
N LEU A 421 -21.41 -2.82 -16.61
CA LEU A 421 -22.69 -2.12 -16.74
C LEU A 421 -22.54 -0.60 -16.51
N LEU A 422 -21.71 -0.21 -15.53
CA LEU A 422 -21.42 1.20 -15.27
C LEU A 422 -20.61 1.85 -16.40
N LYS A 423 -19.66 1.14 -17.00
CA LYS A 423 -18.92 1.59 -18.18
C LYS A 423 -19.83 1.76 -19.40
N GLU A 424 -20.74 0.82 -19.65
CA GLU A 424 -21.74 0.92 -20.72
C GLU A 424 -22.65 2.15 -20.52
N LEU A 425 -23.06 2.43 -19.28
CA LEU A 425 -23.81 3.63 -18.94
C LEU A 425 -22.99 4.91 -19.18
N ALA A 426 -21.71 4.89 -18.81
CA ALA A 426 -20.77 6.01 -19.00
C ALA A 426 -20.53 6.33 -20.49
N ASP A 427 -20.50 5.31 -21.34
CA ASP A 427 -20.33 5.45 -22.79
C ASP A 427 -21.63 5.78 -23.53
N SER A 428 -22.78 5.67 -22.85
CA SER A 428 -24.09 6.00 -23.42
C SER A 428 -24.32 7.50 -23.60
N THR A 429 -25.38 7.85 -24.34
CA THR A 429 -25.88 9.24 -24.47
C THR A 429 -26.98 9.56 -23.46
N GLN A 430 -27.17 8.74 -22.42
CA GLN A 430 -28.20 8.96 -21.40
C GLN A 430 -27.84 10.15 -20.50
N GLN A 431 -28.85 10.69 -19.81
CA GLN A 431 -28.69 11.84 -18.93
C GLN A 431 -27.69 11.57 -17.79
N ASP A 432 -27.57 10.33 -17.33
CA ASP A 432 -26.68 9.91 -16.22
C ASP A 432 -25.25 9.51 -16.68
N ALA A 433 -24.96 9.59 -17.98
CA ALA A 433 -23.64 9.24 -18.53
C ALA A 433 -22.47 10.06 -17.95
N PRO A 434 -22.55 11.40 -17.74
CA PRO A 434 -21.44 12.16 -17.18
C PRO A 434 -21.19 11.81 -15.70
N GLU A 435 -22.24 11.53 -14.93
CA GLU A 435 -22.14 11.04 -13.55
C GLU A 435 -21.49 9.66 -13.53
N ALA A 436 -21.92 8.73 -14.38
CA ALA A 436 -21.35 7.39 -14.49
C ALA A 436 -19.85 7.45 -14.84
N ARG A 437 -19.42 8.33 -15.76
CA ARG A 437 -17.99 8.56 -16.04
C ARG A 437 -17.20 9.00 -14.81
N GLN A 438 -17.74 9.90 -14.00
CA GLN A 438 -17.07 10.32 -12.77
C GLN A 438 -16.93 9.16 -11.78
N VAL A 439 -17.96 8.31 -11.68
CA VAL A 439 -17.92 7.12 -10.83
C VAL A 439 -16.89 6.10 -11.32
N VAL A 440 -16.83 5.84 -12.63
CA VAL A 440 -15.80 4.98 -13.23
C VAL A 440 -14.40 5.53 -12.96
N ASN A 441 -14.18 6.83 -13.14
CA ASN A 441 -12.90 7.47 -12.82
C ASN A 441 -12.58 7.40 -11.31
N GLN A 442 -13.57 7.44 -10.42
CA GLN A 442 -13.35 7.22 -8.99
C GLN A 442 -12.91 5.79 -8.69
N ILE A 443 -13.51 4.80 -9.34
CA ILE A 443 -13.23 3.38 -9.08
C ILE A 443 -11.88 2.97 -9.67
N LEU A 444 -11.60 3.34 -10.92
CA LEU A 444 -10.45 2.89 -11.69
C LEU A 444 -9.25 3.83 -11.61
N ASP A 445 -9.50 5.13 -11.72
CA ASP A 445 -8.45 6.16 -11.71
C ASP A 445 -8.24 6.80 -10.32
N TYR A 446 -9.02 6.36 -9.33
CA TYR A 446 -8.99 6.86 -7.95
C TYR A 446 -9.19 8.38 -7.85
N MET A 447 -9.94 8.95 -8.80
CA MET A 447 -10.30 10.37 -8.79
C MET A 447 -11.52 10.58 -7.89
N PRO A 448 -11.38 11.22 -6.71
CA PRO A 448 -12.52 11.40 -5.83
C PRO A 448 -13.61 12.23 -6.51
N ILE A 449 -14.87 11.84 -6.35
CA ILE A 449 -16.01 12.68 -6.73
C ILE A 449 -15.97 13.95 -5.89
N GLY A 450 -16.04 15.11 -6.55
CA GLY A 450 -15.96 16.42 -5.91
C GLY A 450 -17.06 16.68 -4.88
N ASP A 451 -16.86 17.70 -4.05
CA ASP A 451 -17.83 18.11 -3.04
C ASP A 451 -18.84 19.16 -3.53
N GLY A 452 -20.01 19.20 -2.88
CA GLY A 452 -21.10 20.13 -3.21
C GLY A 452 -22.28 19.53 -4.02
N LYS A 453 -23.31 20.34 -4.23
CA LYS A 453 -24.60 19.93 -4.85
C LYS A 453 -24.44 19.41 -6.28
N SER A 454 -23.47 19.92 -7.03
CA SER A 454 -23.18 19.50 -8.42
C SER A 454 -22.72 18.05 -8.55
N PHE A 455 -22.32 17.41 -7.45
CA PHE A 455 -21.79 16.03 -7.43
C PHE A 455 -22.67 15.06 -6.62
N GLU A 456 -23.84 15.49 -6.13
CA GLU A 456 -24.77 14.61 -5.40
C GLU A 456 -25.26 13.44 -6.26
N SER A 457 -25.56 13.69 -7.53
CA SER A 457 -25.99 12.68 -8.49
C SER A 457 -24.93 11.58 -8.68
N ALA A 458 -23.66 11.97 -8.91
CA ALA A 458 -22.55 11.03 -9.03
C ALA A 458 -22.34 10.20 -7.75
N ARG A 459 -22.49 10.81 -6.56
CA ARG A 459 -22.43 10.09 -5.28
C ARG A 459 -23.58 9.10 -5.10
N LEU A 460 -24.78 9.43 -5.59
CA LEU A 460 -25.91 8.52 -5.59
C LEU A 460 -25.65 7.31 -6.49
N VAL A 461 -25.12 7.53 -7.71
CA VAL A 461 -24.72 6.46 -8.63
C VAL A 461 -23.67 5.55 -7.98
N TYR A 462 -22.62 6.13 -7.36
CA TYR A 462 -21.59 5.36 -6.65
C TYR A 462 -22.17 4.53 -5.49
N ARG A 463 -23.06 5.11 -4.67
CA ARG A 463 -23.70 4.40 -3.56
C ARG A 463 -24.61 3.26 -4.06
N ASN A 464 -25.32 3.46 -5.17
CA ASN A 464 -26.13 2.43 -5.79
C ASN A 464 -25.25 1.28 -6.29
N PHE A 465 -24.14 1.60 -6.97
CA PHE A 465 -23.15 0.61 -7.38
C PHE A 465 -22.63 -0.23 -6.20
N GLU A 466 -22.15 0.42 -5.13
CA GLU A 466 -21.67 -0.29 -3.93
C GLU A 466 -22.76 -1.17 -3.30
N SER A 467 -24.00 -0.67 -3.26
CA SER A 467 -25.13 -1.41 -2.71
C SER A 467 -25.47 -2.65 -3.54
N THR A 468 -25.44 -2.53 -4.87
CA THR A 468 -25.70 -3.66 -5.79
C THR A 468 -24.62 -4.71 -5.67
N VAL A 469 -23.34 -4.33 -5.73
CA VAL A 469 -22.21 -5.27 -5.56
C VAL A 469 -22.31 -5.98 -4.22
N LYS A 470 -22.58 -5.25 -3.13
CA LYS A 470 -22.73 -5.85 -1.80
C LYS A 470 -23.88 -6.87 -1.75
N LYS A 471 -25.01 -6.56 -2.38
CA LYS A 471 -26.18 -7.43 -2.42
C LYS A 471 -25.90 -8.71 -3.21
N GLU A 472 -25.31 -8.60 -4.39
CA GLU A 472 -24.98 -9.78 -5.22
C GLU A 472 -23.89 -10.63 -4.59
N ARG A 473 -22.87 -10.00 -4.01
CA ARG A 473 -21.81 -10.68 -3.27
C ARG A 473 -22.37 -11.48 -2.09
N ASN A 474 -23.27 -10.90 -1.29
CA ASN A 474 -23.89 -11.60 -0.16
C ASN A 474 -24.80 -12.77 -0.58
N LYS A 475 -25.29 -12.80 -1.83
CA LYS A 475 -26.09 -13.92 -2.35
C LYS A 475 -25.21 -15.09 -2.79
N GLN A 476 -24.05 -14.80 -3.36
CA GLN A 476 -23.24 -15.79 -4.09
C GLN A 476 -21.99 -16.22 -3.33
N THR A 477 -21.48 -15.39 -2.42
CA THR A 477 -20.21 -15.62 -1.72
C THR A 477 -20.36 -15.60 -0.21
N SER A 478 -19.41 -16.20 0.50
CA SER A 478 -19.35 -16.21 1.95
C SER A 478 -19.01 -14.83 2.50
N ALA A 479 -19.79 -14.35 3.48
CA ALA A 479 -19.50 -13.09 4.16
C ALA A 479 -18.16 -13.12 4.94
N VAL A 480 -17.67 -14.32 5.28
CA VAL A 480 -16.47 -14.48 6.11
C VAL A 480 -15.21 -13.91 5.43
N ILE A 481 -15.15 -13.94 4.10
CA ILE A 481 -14.00 -13.47 3.32
C ILE A 481 -13.81 -11.95 3.42
N GLN A 482 -14.83 -11.19 3.85
CA GLN A 482 -14.71 -9.74 4.08
C GLN A 482 -14.06 -9.39 5.43
N TYR A 483 -13.92 -10.36 6.34
CA TYR A 483 -13.32 -10.09 7.64
C TYR A 483 -11.79 -10.13 7.56
N ALA A 484 -11.15 -9.00 7.88
CA ALA A 484 -9.70 -8.90 7.99
C ALA A 484 -9.08 -9.94 8.96
N LEU A 485 -9.81 -10.32 10.01
CA LEU A 485 -9.38 -11.37 10.94
C LEU A 485 -9.34 -12.76 10.30
N PHE A 486 -10.32 -13.07 9.43
CA PHE A 486 -10.36 -14.32 8.69
C PHE A 486 -9.23 -14.38 7.66
N GLN A 487 -9.03 -13.30 6.88
CA GLN A 487 -7.92 -13.25 5.92
C GLN A 487 -6.55 -13.38 6.61
N ARG A 488 -6.34 -12.77 7.77
CA ARG A 488 -5.10 -12.96 8.54
C ARG A 488 -4.95 -14.39 9.08
N ALA A 489 -6.05 -15.04 9.45
CA ALA A 489 -6.04 -16.45 9.85
C ALA A 489 -5.75 -17.39 8.66
N MET A 490 -6.24 -17.06 7.47
CA MET A 490 -5.93 -17.75 6.22
C MET A 490 -4.42 -17.74 5.94
N PHE A 491 -3.74 -16.62 6.15
CA PHE A 491 -2.27 -16.57 6.02
C PHE A 491 -1.54 -17.40 7.09
N ASP A 492 -2.08 -17.52 8.31
CA ASP A 492 -1.50 -18.40 9.33
C ASP A 492 -1.64 -19.89 8.97
N ALA A 493 -2.78 -20.26 8.39
CA ALA A 493 -3.04 -21.61 7.89
C ALA A 493 -2.12 -21.91 6.71
N TRP A 494 -2.03 -21.00 5.74
CA TRP A 494 -1.12 -21.09 4.60
C TRP A 494 0.34 -21.24 5.05
N ALA A 495 0.81 -20.40 5.97
CA ALA A 495 2.16 -20.45 6.52
C ALA A 495 2.46 -21.76 7.26
N GLN A 496 1.48 -22.34 7.96
CA GLN A 496 1.65 -23.66 8.59
C GLN A 496 1.75 -24.77 7.55
N MET A 497 0.93 -24.71 6.51
CA MET A 497 0.94 -25.72 5.47
C MET A 497 2.24 -25.68 4.65
N LEU A 498 2.75 -24.48 4.35
CA LEU A 498 4.09 -24.28 3.78
C LEU A 498 5.19 -24.87 4.68
N ASP A 499 5.12 -24.62 5.99
CA ASP A 499 6.14 -25.12 6.92
C ASP A 499 6.11 -26.65 7.07
N ILE A 500 4.95 -27.29 6.94
CA ILE A 500 4.81 -28.75 6.91
C ILE A 500 5.32 -29.33 5.59
N ALA A 501 4.99 -28.69 4.46
CA ALA A 501 5.27 -29.19 3.13
C ALA A 501 6.69 -28.90 2.63
N ARG A 502 7.41 -27.94 3.22
CA ARG A 502 8.75 -27.51 2.74
C ARG A 502 9.79 -28.62 2.64
N SER A 503 9.68 -29.71 3.41
CA SER A 503 10.61 -30.84 3.30
C SER A 503 10.28 -31.82 2.16
N PHE A 504 9.14 -31.64 1.48
CA PHE A 504 8.61 -32.57 0.48
C PHE A 504 8.40 -31.90 -0.89
N VAL A 505 8.09 -30.60 -0.90
CA VAL A 505 7.84 -29.81 -2.11
C VAL A 505 8.79 -28.63 -2.11
N SER A 506 9.65 -28.51 -3.11
CA SER A 506 10.62 -27.40 -3.21
C SER A 506 9.98 -26.08 -3.62
N ASP A 507 8.94 -26.11 -4.45
CA ASP A 507 8.27 -24.92 -4.97
C ASP A 507 7.07 -24.50 -4.09
N PRO A 508 7.11 -23.34 -3.40
CA PRO A 508 6.03 -22.88 -2.54
C PRO A 508 4.72 -22.59 -3.30
N ARG A 509 4.79 -22.36 -4.63
CA ARG A 509 3.61 -22.12 -5.47
C ARG A 509 2.73 -23.37 -5.59
N LYS A 510 3.36 -24.55 -5.65
CA LYS A 510 2.64 -25.84 -5.69
C LYS A 510 1.92 -26.11 -4.37
N VAL A 511 2.58 -25.85 -3.24
CA VAL A 511 1.95 -25.93 -1.92
C VAL A 511 0.77 -24.97 -1.82
N THR A 512 0.89 -23.77 -2.41
CA THR A 512 -0.20 -22.79 -2.45
C THR A 512 -1.41 -23.28 -3.28
N LYS A 513 -1.23 -24.06 -4.35
CA LYS A 513 -2.35 -24.70 -5.05
C LYS A 513 -3.13 -25.66 -4.15
N GLY A 514 -2.41 -26.50 -3.38
CA GLY A 514 -3.03 -27.33 -2.35
C GLY A 514 -3.76 -26.50 -1.29
N PHE A 515 -3.27 -25.30 -0.98
CA PHE A 515 -3.91 -24.40 -0.01
C PHE A 515 -5.22 -23.86 -0.54
N ILE A 516 -5.26 -23.47 -1.82
CA ILE A 516 -6.49 -23.05 -2.49
C ILE A 516 -7.51 -24.18 -2.40
N LYS A 517 -7.10 -25.44 -2.65
CA LYS A 517 -8.00 -26.58 -2.53
C LYS A 517 -8.57 -26.73 -1.11
N LEU A 518 -7.73 -26.53 -0.08
CA LEU A 518 -8.19 -26.50 1.31
C LEU A 518 -9.20 -25.37 1.55
N LEU A 519 -8.96 -24.17 1.03
CA LEU A 519 -9.90 -23.05 1.14
C LEU A 519 -11.22 -23.31 0.42
N ASP A 520 -11.16 -23.85 -0.79
CA ASP A 520 -12.35 -24.19 -1.57
C ASP A 520 -13.19 -25.23 -0.85
N LEU A 521 -12.56 -26.22 -0.20
CA LEU A 521 -13.22 -27.23 0.63
C LEU A 521 -13.82 -26.61 1.91
N ALA A 522 -13.09 -25.73 2.58
CA ALA A 522 -13.56 -25.09 3.82
C ALA A 522 -14.66 -24.05 3.58
N LEU A 523 -14.69 -23.44 2.40
CA LEU A 523 -15.67 -22.44 2.00
C LEU A 523 -16.78 -23.01 1.09
N GLN A 524 -16.89 -24.34 0.98
CA GLN A 524 -18.01 -24.97 0.27
C GLN A 524 -19.35 -24.47 0.82
N GLU A 525 -20.38 -24.52 -0.04
CA GLU A 525 -21.74 -24.11 0.31
C GLU A 525 -21.78 -22.67 0.89
N LYS A 526 -20.99 -21.76 0.30
CA LYS A 526 -20.87 -20.34 0.72
C LYS A 526 -20.30 -20.19 2.13
N GLY A 527 -19.44 -21.12 2.54
CA GLY A 527 -18.83 -21.15 3.86
C GLY A 527 -19.83 -21.38 4.99
N GLN A 528 -20.81 -22.28 4.77
CA GLN A 528 -21.78 -22.71 5.79
C GLN A 528 -21.10 -23.12 7.10
N PHE A 529 -19.89 -23.68 7.01
CA PHE A 529 -19.04 -24.05 8.13
C PHE A 529 -18.66 -22.86 9.05
N PHE A 530 -18.55 -21.65 8.51
CA PHE A 530 -18.12 -20.44 9.23
C PHE A 530 -19.26 -19.47 9.55
N LEU A 531 -20.51 -19.86 9.32
CA LEU A 531 -21.68 -19.03 9.56
C LEU A 531 -21.95 -18.83 11.07
N SER A 532 -22.56 -17.70 11.41
CA SER A 532 -22.95 -17.39 12.79
C SER A 532 -24.01 -18.35 13.34
N GLU A 533 -24.79 -18.97 12.47
CA GLU A 533 -25.83 -19.93 12.81
C GLU A 533 -25.27 -21.22 13.40
N GLN A 534 -23.99 -21.52 13.16
CA GLN A 534 -23.32 -22.70 13.71
C GLN A 534 -23.05 -22.54 15.20
N ILE A 535 -23.46 -23.54 15.99
CA ILE A 535 -23.37 -23.52 17.45
C ILE A 535 -21.92 -23.34 17.92
N TYR A 536 -20.97 -24.05 17.30
CA TYR A 536 -19.54 -23.98 17.66
C TYR A 536 -18.88 -22.63 17.31
N MET A 537 -19.49 -21.82 16.45
CA MET A 537 -19.01 -20.49 16.09
C MET A 537 -19.46 -19.42 17.09
N GLN A 538 -20.53 -19.68 17.86
CA GLN A 538 -21.01 -18.77 18.89
C GLN A 538 -20.09 -18.78 20.11
N HIS A 539 -20.05 -17.64 20.81
CA HIS A 539 -19.21 -17.35 21.98
C HIS A 539 -17.70 -17.27 21.70
N THR A 540 -17.20 -17.93 20.67
CA THR A 540 -15.79 -18.00 20.26
C THR A 540 -15.46 -16.97 19.18
N VAL A 541 -16.19 -17.03 18.06
CA VAL A 541 -16.01 -16.15 16.90
C VAL A 541 -17.08 -15.09 16.85
N PHE A 542 -18.34 -15.47 17.10
CA PHE A 542 -19.49 -14.57 17.05
C PHE A 542 -20.18 -14.45 18.42
N ASN A 543 -20.89 -13.34 18.59
CA ASN A 543 -21.90 -13.18 19.62
C ASN A 543 -23.18 -12.68 18.94
N GLY A 544 -24.13 -13.59 18.73
CA GLY A 544 -25.21 -13.39 17.77
C GLY A 544 -24.62 -13.22 16.37
N ASN A 545 -24.92 -12.10 15.70
CA ASN A 545 -24.42 -11.81 14.35
C ASN A 545 -23.15 -10.93 14.36
N LYS A 546 -22.64 -10.54 15.54
CA LYS A 546 -21.47 -9.67 15.65
C LYS A 546 -20.20 -10.49 15.84
N ILE A 547 -19.19 -10.25 15.01
CA ILE A 547 -17.87 -10.85 15.16
C ILE A 547 -17.14 -10.29 16.39
N LEU A 548 -16.47 -11.15 17.14
CA LEU A 548 -15.61 -10.77 18.25
C LEU A 548 -14.24 -10.32 17.71
N VAL A 549 -13.90 -9.05 17.84
CA VAL A 549 -12.65 -8.50 17.30
C VAL A 549 -11.49 -8.74 18.27
N ARG A 550 -11.01 -9.99 18.35
CA ARG A 550 -9.91 -10.41 19.24
C ARG A 550 -8.84 -11.23 18.52
N GLN A 551 -7.63 -11.27 19.08
CA GLN A 551 -6.56 -12.15 18.56
C GLN A 551 -6.93 -13.63 18.68
N GLU A 552 -7.69 -14.01 19.69
CA GLU A 552 -8.22 -15.37 19.89
C GLU A 552 -9.07 -15.82 18.70
N THR A 553 -9.92 -14.93 18.17
CA THR A 553 -10.78 -15.21 17.01
C THR A 553 -9.99 -15.54 15.75
N ARG A 554 -8.85 -14.86 15.52
CA ARG A 554 -7.93 -15.21 14.44
C ARG A 554 -7.35 -16.62 14.62
N LYS A 555 -6.92 -16.97 15.84
CA LYS A 555 -6.41 -18.32 16.14
C LYS A 555 -7.47 -19.38 15.90
N LEU A 556 -8.72 -19.12 16.29
CA LEU A 556 -9.84 -20.03 16.09
C LEU A 556 -10.14 -20.27 14.61
N PHE A 557 -10.21 -19.22 13.79
CA PHE A 557 -10.37 -19.39 12.34
C PHE A 557 -9.25 -20.24 11.73
N ASN A 558 -8.00 -20.00 12.14
CA ASN A 558 -6.86 -20.78 11.69
C ASN A 558 -7.00 -22.27 12.10
N GLN A 559 -7.36 -22.56 13.36
CA GLN A 559 -7.57 -23.94 13.80
C GLN A 559 -8.71 -24.62 13.04
N LEU A 560 -9.80 -23.91 12.79
CA LEU A 560 -10.95 -24.42 12.03
C LEU A 560 -10.62 -24.68 10.55
N LEU A 561 -9.82 -23.82 9.91
CA LEU A 561 -9.30 -24.06 8.56
C LEU A 561 -8.42 -25.32 8.55
N MET A 562 -7.50 -25.45 9.52
CA MET A 562 -6.63 -26.62 9.61
C MET A 562 -7.39 -27.90 9.99
N ALA A 563 -8.50 -27.82 10.72
CA ALA A 563 -9.32 -28.98 11.11
C ALA A 563 -9.95 -29.72 9.92
N HIS A 564 -10.11 -29.07 8.75
CA HIS A 564 -10.55 -29.75 7.53
C HIS A 564 -9.55 -30.83 7.07
N LEU A 565 -8.28 -30.72 7.47
CA LEU A 565 -7.26 -31.75 7.20
C LEU A 565 -7.47 -33.05 8.00
N VAL A 566 -8.48 -33.14 8.87
CA VAL A 566 -8.82 -34.39 9.56
C VAL A 566 -9.33 -35.45 8.59
N ASN A 567 -10.04 -35.05 7.54
CA ASN A 567 -10.65 -35.97 6.57
C ASN A 567 -9.57 -36.51 5.60
N PRO A 568 -9.28 -37.83 5.60
CA PRO A 568 -8.25 -38.41 4.74
C PRO A 568 -8.49 -38.16 3.25
N PHE A 569 -9.75 -38.15 2.81
CA PHE A 569 -10.11 -37.94 1.42
C PHE A 569 -9.80 -36.51 0.97
N GLN A 570 -10.10 -35.52 1.81
CA GLN A 570 -9.77 -34.11 1.55
C GLN A 570 -8.25 -33.90 1.49
N VAL A 571 -7.50 -34.53 2.41
CA VAL A 571 -6.03 -34.45 2.41
C VAL A 571 -5.43 -35.05 1.13
N GLN A 572 -5.96 -36.17 0.65
CA GLN A 572 -5.50 -36.75 -0.62
C GLN A 572 -5.71 -35.79 -1.79
N GLN A 573 -6.89 -35.17 -1.90
CA GLN A 573 -7.16 -34.16 -2.93
C GLN A 573 -6.20 -32.97 -2.83
N ILE A 574 -5.95 -32.47 -1.62
CA ILE A 574 -5.03 -31.37 -1.36
C ILE A 574 -3.60 -31.73 -1.78
N CYS A 575 -3.11 -32.91 -1.41
CA CYS A 575 -1.78 -33.38 -1.79
C CYS A 575 -1.64 -33.59 -3.31
N SER A 576 -2.71 -34.02 -4.00
CA SER A 576 -2.70 -34.16 -5.46
C SER A 576 -2.48 -32.83 -6.18
N GLU A 577 -3.10 -31.75 -5.70
CA GLU A 577 -2.91 -30.39 -6.26
C GLU A 577 -1.51 -29.82 -6.01
N MET A 578 -0.78 -30.36 -5.02
CA MET A 578 0.60 -29.96 -4.71
C MET A 578 1.64 -30.61 -5.63
N GLU A 579 1.25 -31.51 -6.53
CA GLU A 579 2.15 -32.22 -7.46
C GLU A 579 3.35 -32.86 -6.73
N VAL A 580 3.08 -33.50 -5.58
CA VAL A 580 4.09 -34.13 -4.71
C VAL A 580 4.60 -35.42 -5.36
N ALA A 581 5.89 -35.73 -5.20
CA ALA A 581 6.45 -36.99 -5.68
C ALA A 581 5.80 -38.20 -4.97
N ASP A 582 5.53 -39.28 -5.69
CA ASP A 582 4.81 -40.46 -5.18
C ASP A 582 5.40 -41.03 -3.87
N LYS A 583 6.74 -41.03 -3.76
CA LYS A 583 7.47 -41.51 -2.58
C LYS A 583 7.22 -40.69 -1.30
N ASP A 584 6.84 -39.42 -1.45
CA ASP A 584 6.66 -38.45 -0.37
C ASP A 584 5.19 -38.12 -0.12
N PHE A 585 4.30 -38.47 -1.06
CA PHE A 585 2.86 -38.24 -1.00
C PHE A 585 2.23 -38.76 0.30
N ALA A 586 2.44 -40.04 0.61
CA ALA A 586 1.86 -40.68 1.80
C ALA A 586 2.37 -40.06 3.11
N LYS A 587 3.65 -39.64 3.14
CA LYS A 587 4.27 -39.02 4.32
C LYS A 587 3.74 -37.61 4.55
N LEU A 588 3.59 -36.83 3.48
CA LEU A 588 3.03 -35.49 3.57
C LEU A 588 1.55 -35.54 3.99
N ALA A 589 0.77 -36.44 3.38
CA ALA A 589 -0.64 -36.63 3.73
C ALA A 589 -0.79 -36.97 5.22
N LEU A 590 0.02 -37.88 5.75
CA LEU A 590 0.00 -38.24 7.16
C LEU A 590 0.32 -37.04 8.07
N LYS A 591 1.35 -36.25 7.76
CA LYS A 591 1.70 -35.05 8.55
C LYS A 591 0.62 -33.97 8.52
N LEU A 592 -0.02 -33.76 7.37
CA LEU A 592 -1.15 -32.83 7.25
C LEU A 592 -2.33 -33.30 8.08
N GLN A 593 -2.61 -34.61 8.06
CA GLN A 593 -3.68 -35.21 8.85
C GLN A 593 -3.42 -35.14 10.36
N GLU A 594 -2.20 -35.43 10.81
CA GLU A 594 -1.79 -35.24 12.22
C GLU A 594 -2.01 -33.79 12.67
N LYS A 595 -1.68 -32.83 11.80
CA LYS A 595 -1.92 -31.42 12.08
C LYS A 595 -3.41 -31.09 12.17
N GLY A 596 -4.22 -31.64 11.27
CA GLY A 596 -5.68 -31.50 11.33
C GLY A 596 -6.28 -32.05 12.61
N LEU A 597 -5.86 -33.25 13.03
CA LEU A 597 -6.30 -33.89 14.29
C LEU A 597 -5.90 -33.07 15.52
N SER A 598 -4.68 -32.54 15.53
CA SER A 598 -4.23 -31.61 16.57
C SER A 598 -5.09 -30.35 16.61
N ALA A 599 -5.39 -29.74 15.46
CA ALA A 599 -6.23 -28.54 15.39
C ALA A 599 -7.67 -28.80 15.89
N ALA A 600 -8.27 -29.91 15.46
CA ALA A 600 -9.62 -30.30 15.86
C ALA A 600 -9.72 -30.66 17.35
N SER A 601 -8.67 -31.25 17.94
CA SER A 601 -8.64 -31.61 19.36
C SER A 601 -8.35 -30.44 20.30
N GLU A 602 -7.67 -29.39 19.82
CA GLU A 602 -7.45 -28.16 20.59
C GLU A 602 -8.69 -27.24 20.65
N PHE A 603 -9.50 -27.24 19.58
CA PHE A 603 -10.69 -26.38 19.48
C PHE A 603 -11.69 -26.49 20.66
N PRO A 604 -12.07 -27.70 21.14
CA PRO A 604 -12.98 -27.86 22.28
C PRO A 604 -12.55 -27.07 23.52
N LYS A 605 -11.24 -27.04 23.83
CA LYS A 605 -10.71 -26.33 24.99
C LYS A 605 -10.95 -24.82 24.88
N TYR A 606 -10.77 -24.26 23.68
CA TYR A 606 -11.02 -22.84 23.45
C TYR A 606 -12.51 -22.51 23.53
N TYR A 607 -13.37 -23.37 22.97
CA TYR A 607 -14.82 -23.20 23.04
C TYR A 607 -15.32 -23.25 24.49
N GLU A 608 -14.87 -24.24 25.26
CA GLU A 608 -15.23 -24.41 26.66
C GLU A 608 -14.85 -23.16 27.48
N ILE A 609 -13.62 -22.64 27.34
CA ILE A 609 -13.17 -21.43 28.05
C ILE A 609 -14.05 -20.22 27.68
N ALA A 610 -14.33 -20.03 26.39
CA ALA A 610 -15.14 -18.90 25.92
C ALA A 610 -16.60 -19.01 26.40
N ARG A 611 -17.15 -20.23 26.42
CA ARG A 611 -18.51 -20.48 26.87
C ARG A 611 -18.65 -20.28 28.38
N LYS A 612 -17.73 -20.81 29.19
CA LYS A 612 -17.68 -20.57 30.65
C LYS A 612 -17.63 -19.07 30.95
N LYS A 613 -16.78 -18.32 30.24
CA LYS A 613 -16.68 -16.86 30.41
C LYS A 613 -18.00 -16.15 30.09
N THR A 614 -18.67 -16.54 29.00
CA THR A 614 -19.95 -15.93 28.59
C THR A 614 -21.09 -16.31 29.55
N PHE A 615 -21.08 -17.56 30.05
CA PHE A 615 -22.03 -18.04 31.05
C PHE A 615 -21.90 -17.24 32.35
N LYS A 616 -20.68 -17.14 32.92
CA LYS A 616 -20.43 -16.38 34.15
C LYS A 616 -20.90 -14.92 34.06
N ALA A 617 -20.79 -14.29 32.90
CA ALA A 617 -21.22 -12.91 32.70
C ALA A 617 -22.75 -12.74 32.64
N ASN A 618 -23.49 -13.78 32.22
CA ASN A 618 -24.90 -13.63 31.83
C ASN A 618 -25.87 -14.61 32.53
N TYR A 619 -25.41 -15.53 33.37
CA TYR A 619 -26.29 -16.55 34.00
C TYR A 619 -27.47 -15.93 34.77
N ARG A 620 -27.29 -14.72 35.32
CA ARG A 620 -28.33 -13.98 36.04
C ARG A 620 -29.54 -13.61 35.18
N VAL A 621 -29.36 -13.51 33.85
CA VAL A 621 -30.40 -13.13 32.88
C VAL A 621 -30.82 -14.28 31.97
N TYR A 622 -30.24 -15.48 32.13
CA TYR A 622 -30.66 -16.65 31.35
C TYR A 622 -32.03 -17.15 31.80
N LEU A 623 -32.97 -17.19 30.87
CA LEU A 623 -34.34 -17.71 31.07
C LEU A 623 -34.36 -19.23 31.22
N SER A 624 -33.31 -19.92 30.77
CA SER A 624 -33.16 -21.37 30.88
C SER A 624 -32.75 -21.87 32.26
N ILE A 625 -32.39 -20.97 33.18
CA ILE A 625 -32.00 -21.29 34.57
C ILE A 625 -33.18 -20.91 35.48
N ASP A 626 -33.60 -21.83 36.35
CA ASP A 626 -34.67 -21.57 37.30
C ASP A 626 -34.23 -20.64 38.45
N GLY A 627 -35.18 -20.28 39.33
CA GLY A 627 -34.91 -19.36 40.44
C GLY A 627 -34.00 -19.94 41.53
N GLU A 628 -34.05 -21.26 41.75
CA GLU A 628 -33.27 -21.94 42.79
C GLU A 628 -31.83 -22.11 42.33
N GLU A 629 -31.60 -22.62 41.12
CA GLU A 629 -30.29 -22.77 40.50
C GLU A 629 -29.58 -21.42 40.36
N ARG A 630 -30.31 -20.35 39.99
CA ARG A 630 -29.75 -18.99 39.91
C ARG A 630 -29.30 -18.48 41.27
N SER A 631 -30.05 -18.78 42.33
CA SER A 631 -29.72 -18.39 43.70
C SER A 631 -28.50 -19.15 44.22
N GLU A 632 -28.39 -20.44 43.90
CA GLU A 632 -27.23 -21.26 44.24
C GLU A 632 -25.96 -20.75 43.54
N LEU A 633 -26.03 -20.46 42.24
CA LEU A 633 -24.92 -19.87 41.48
C LEU A 633 -24.47 -18.52 42.05
N ALA A 634 -25.42 -17.66 42.44
CA ALA A 634 -25.11 -16.36 43.03
C ALA A 634 -24.45 -16.48 44.41
N GLN A 635 -24.91 -17.42 45.24
CA GLN A 635 -24.32 -17.70 46.55
C GLN A 635 -22.89 -18.22 46.40
N ALA A 636 -22.66 -19.17 45.49
CA ALA A 636 -21.33 -19.71 45.22
C ALA A 636 -20.37 -18.66 44.63
N GLU A 637 -20.86 -17.74 43.78
CA GLU A 637 -20.08 -16.62 43.24
C GLU A 637 -19.62 -15.67 44.36
N GLU A 638 -20.51 -15.36 45.31
CA GLU A 638 -20.21 -14.46 46.43
C GLU A 638 -19.23 -15.10 47.42
N GLU A 639 -19.41 -16.39 47.71
CA GLU A 639 -18.48 -17.18 48.52
C GLU A 639 -17.07 -17.16 47.89
N GLN A 640 -16.97 -17.39 46.58
CA GLN A 640 -15.70 -17.35 45.85
C GLN A 640 -15.05 -15.96 45.89
N LYS A 641 -15.84 -14.88 45.75
CA LYS A 641 -15.34 -13.50 45.85
C LYS A 641 -14.81 -13.17 47.24
N CYS A 642 -15.53 -13.57 48.29
CA CYS A 642 -15.09 -13.43 49.68
C CYS A 642 -13.75 -14.14 49.90
N HIS A 643 -13.63 -15.42 49.48
CA HIS A 643 -12.37 -16.16 49.63
C HIS A 643 -11.22 -15.51 48.85
N GLN A 644 -11.47 -15.01 47.63
CA GLN A 644 -10.46 -14.28 46.85
C GLN A 644 -10.01 -12.97 47.52
N GLN A 645 -10.92 -12.28 48.21
CA GLN A 645 -10.59 -11.08 48.97
C GLN A 645 -9.77 -11.42 50.22
N GLU A 646 -10.13 -12.48 50.96
CA GLU A 646 -9.36 -12.99 52.10
C GLU A 646 -7.93 -13.39 51.70
N VAL A 647 -7.75 -13.97 50.51
CA VAL A 647 -6.41 -14.28 49.96
C VAL A 647 -5.61 -13.01 49.71
N LYS A 648 -6.22 -11.95 49.16
CA LYS A 648 -5.55 -10.65 48.96
C LYS A 648 -5.17 -9.98 50.28
N GLU A 649 -5.98 -10.19 51.31
CA GLU A 649 -5.75 -9.69 52.67
C GLU A 649 -4.80 -10.58 53.49
N GLY A 650 -4.30 -11.68 52.92
CA GLY A 650 -3.39 -12.62 53.59
C GLY A 650 -4.04 -13.48 54.67
N LYS A 651 -5.38 -13.49 54.76
CA LYS A 651 -6.18 -14.24 55.75
C LYS A 651 -6.46 -15.68 55.35
N ARG A 652 -6.26 -16.03 54.08
CA ARG A 652 -6.54 -17.36 53.50
C ARG A 652 -5.45 -17.76 52.50
N ALA A 653 -5.15 -19.06 52.41
CA ALA A 653 -4.25 -19.57 51.37
C ALA A 653 -4.97 -19.68 50.01
N LYS A 654 -4.25 -19.46 48.90
CA LYS A 654 -4.82 -19.50 47.54
C LYS A 654 -5.48 -20.85 47.19
N ILE A 655 -5.03 -21.94 47.81
CA ILE A 655 -5.53 -23.31 47.60
C ILE A 655 -6.90 -23.54 48.27
N GLU A 656 -7.29 -22.66 49.21
CA GLU A 656 -8.51 -22.78 50.01
C GLU A 656 -9.68 -21.95 49.44
N VAL A 657 -9.54 -21.40 48.24
CA VAL A 657 -10.62 -20.70 47.54
C VAL A 657 -11.67 -21.71 47.12
N SER A 658 -12.95 -21.35 47.24
CA SER A 658 -14.05 -22.28 46.93
C SER A 658 -14.14 -22.49 45.42
N ASP A 659 -14.05 -23.76 44.99
CA ASP A 659 -14.24 -24.16 43.60
C ASP A 659 -15.72 -24.43 43.26
N ARG A 660 -16.63 -24.29 44.25
CA ARG A 660 -18.06 -24.59 44.09
C ARG A 660 -18.69 -23.84 42.92
N PHE A 661 -18.34 -22.57 42.74
CA PHE A 661 -18.84 -21.78 41.60
C PHE A 661 -18.35 -22.32 40.26
N GLU A 662 -17.07 -22.71 40.15
CA GLU A 662 -16.51 -23.29 38.93
C GLU A 662 -17.17 -24.63 38.59
N VAL A 663 -17.38 -25.49 39.59
CA VAL A 663 -18.05 -26.80 39.41
C VAL A 663 -19.48 -26.63 38.90
N LEU A 664 -20.23 -25.67 39.43
CA LEU A 664 -21.60 -25.38 38.98
C LEU A 664 -21.60 -24.82 37.55
N VAL A 665 -20.70 -23.89 37.22
CA VAL A 665 -20.55 -23.37 35.86
C VAL A 665 -20.23 -24.50 34.87
N ASP A 666 -19.33 -25.42 35.23
CA ASP A 666 -18.95 -26.55 34.41
C ASP A 666 -20.13 -27.48 34.13
N LYS A 667 -20.95 -27.75 35.15
CA LYS A 667 -22.17 -28.56 35.02
C LYS A 667 -23.14 -27.97 33.99
N HIS A 668 -23.36 -26.66 34.00
CA HIS A 668 -24.28 -25.99 33.07
C HIS A 668 -23.72 -25.86 31.65
N VAL A 669 -22.39 -25.74 31.51
CA VAL A 669 -21.74 -25.54 30.20
C VAL A 669 -21.49 -26.85 29.47
N LYS A 670 -21.31 -27.97 30.19
CA LYS A 670 -20.88 -29.25 29.62
C LYS A 670 -21.78 -29.76 28.48
N ALA A 671 -23.09 -29.79 28.68
CA ALA A 671 -24.02 -30.29 27.66
C ALA A 671 -23.98 -29.47 26.37
N GLU A 672 -23.86 -28.14 26.48
CA GLU A 672 -23.75 -27.26 25.32
C GLU A 672 -22.40 -27.40 24.59
N VAL A 673 -21.32 -27.66 25.34
CA VAL A 673 -20.00 -27.96 24.73
C VAL A 673 -20.05 -29.26 23.95
N GLU A 674 -20.63 -30.31 24.51
CA GLU A 674 -20.79 -31.62 23.83
C GLU A 674 -21.59 -31.47 22.53
N LEU A 675 -22.72 -30.75 22.57
CA LEU A 675 -23.53 -30.47 21.38
C LEU A 675 -22.76 -29.67 20.31
N ALA A 676 -22.01 -28.65 20.72
CA ALA A 676 -21.20 -27.86 19.80
C ALA A 676 -20.09 -28.70 19.14
N MET A 677 -19.48 -29.62 19.89
CA MET A 677 -18.44 -30.50 19.37
C MET A 677 -18.99 -31.58 18.43
N GLU A 678 -20.17 -32.10 18.71
CA GLU A 678 -20.88 -33.01 17.81
C GLU A 678 -21.24 -32.31 16.49
N ALA A 679 -21.76 -31.08 16.56
CA ALA A 679 -22.03 -30.27 15.38
C ALA A 679 -20.75 -29.99 14.56
N LEU A 680 -19.64 -29.64 15.21
CA LEU A 680 -18.35 -29.45 14.55
C LEU A 680 -17.89 -30.74 13.84
N LYS A 681 -18.00 -31.88 14.53
CA LYS A 681 -17.62 -33.17 13.99
C LYS A 681 -18.47 -33.51 12.77
N ASN A 682 -19.78 -33.38 12.85
CA ASN A 682 -20.67 -33.69 11.73
C ASN A 682 -20.31 -32.85 10.50
N ASN A 683 -20.09 -31.54 10.66
CA ASN A 683 -19.68 -30.68 9.54
C ASN A 683 -18.29 -30.99 8.96
N LEU A 684 -17.36 -31.58 9.73
CA LEU A 684 -16.03 -31.99 9.22
C LEU A 684 -16.05 -33.32 8.47
N TYR A 685 -16.98 -34.22 8.80
CA TYR A 685 -17.05 -35.58 8.23
C TYR A 685 -18.21 -35.79 7.25
N GLU A 686 -19.22 -34.91 7.22
CA GLU A 686 -20.31 -34.91 6.23
C GLU A 686 -19.81 -34.36 4.89
N THR A 687 -19.06 -35.18 4.16
CA THR A 687 -19.01 -35.10 2.70
C THR A 687 -19.57 -36.42 2.17
N LYS A 688 -20.89 -36.61 2.33
CA LYS A 688 -21.58 -37.65 1.56
C LYS A 688 -21.55 -37.22 0.09
N PRO A 689 -21.02 -38.01 -0.84
CA PRO A 689 -21.43 -37.85 -2.22
C PRO A 689 -22.94 -38.11 -2.24
N GLU A 690 -23.72 -37.12 -2.68
CA GLU A 690 -25.10 -37.40 -3.11
C GLU A 690 -25.02 -38.44 -4.24
N SER A 691 -25.20 -39.70 -3.87
CA SER A 691 -25.67 -40.71 -4.79
C SER A 691 -27.02 -40.22 -5.28
N LYS A 692 -27.07 -39.71 -6.51
CA LYS A 692 -28.33 -39.55 -7.25
C LYS A 692 -29.07 -40.88 -7.19
N LEU A 693 -30.13 -40.90 -6.42
CA LEU A 693 -31.20 -41.89 -6.38
C LEU A 693 -32.49 -41.07 -6.43
N ASP A 694 -32.84 -40.59 -7.63
CA ASP A 694 -33.93 -41.12 -8.46
C ASP A 694 -33.96 -40.41 -9.83
#